data_AF-A0AAV9BQV3-F1
#
_entry.id   AF-A0AAV9BQV3-F1
#
_cell.length_a   1.000
_cell.length_b   1.000
_cell.length_c   1.000
_cell.angle_alpha   90.00
_cell.angle_beta   90.00
_cell.angle_gamma   90.00
#
_symmetry.space_group_name_H-M   'P 1'
#
loop_
_entity.id
_entity.type
_entity.pdbx_description
1 polymer ?
#
loop_
_entity_poly.entity_id
_entity_poly.type
_entity_poly.pdbx_seq_one_letter_code
_entity_poly.pdbx_strand_id
1 'polypeptide(L)'
;MGSPSSVVGFFGLDDLRLTMASALVRSGYHVQGYKDSGTMMDGFLKLGGTKCANPKEAGRAASAVIVLTSIEDQMDNLFFGEEGILKELHKDAVIIIQSPVSLARIQKLAKHLAGAGYTYIVDVHASGGVSKDLNGKVLATMSGKREAIEKAEAVVSAMDGKLYVFEGEIGVGSKIRMVNKLLEGIHLVVALEAMFLGARAGIHPSIIYDIISHAAGSSRVFVDIVPKLLRGDQAFSHSLRNAADNLGYIMDAAKSLTFPLPLSAVARQLLMHGFTSKSGEDADVAPFKVWENAFGINIQSAATADSYNPELLADQIKKSSHTVKKIGFIGLGAMGFGMATQLIKSKFHVTGFDVYKPTLSRFGSAGGVMAHTPAEASKDVDVLVVMVANEAQAENALYGEAGSVSVLPDGASIILSSTISPGFMIRLEKRLHDENRNLKLVDAPVSGGVKRAGDGTLTIMASGTNEALECTGSVLSALSEKLYIIKGGCGAGSFVKMVNQMLAGVHIASAAEAMAFGARLDLNSRILFEVILQSGGASWMFENRVPHMLDNDYTPYSAIDIFVKDLGIVCHEGSNFKVPLHISAIAHQQFLSASAAGLGRQDDAAVVKMYEKLTGVKVEANPSVSQKDLLNSLPPEWSEDPLEIIQEMEHQNASKVLVVLDDDPTGTQTVHDIDVLTEWSIESLADQFSRKPVCFFILTNSRALSSEKEADAAVSELGEMDAWVICPFFLQGGRYTIDDIHYVADSERLVPAGLTEFAKDAAFGYKSSNLREWVEEKTKGRIPASSVASISVQLLRSGGPDAVCEHLCSLHKGSTCIVNAASERDMAVFAAGMIKARHPANTPTESLEINFKVSSALVDIVKRITTRPRYIVAKGGITSSDLATKALGARRAKVVGQALAGVPLWQLGPESRHPGVPYIVFPGNVGGNNALAEVYKNWAGSLRIPSTKDLLLSAEEGGYAVGAFNVYNLEGAKAVIAAAEVEKSPAILQIHPGAFKHGGMPLVACCISAAEQASVPVTVHFDHGSSKQQLIEALEMELHELASKEGVILVLHGASGLPRDLVKECIKLGVRKFNVNTEVRKAYLESLSIPSKDLVHVMASATEAMKAVVIEKMQLFGSSGKAI
;
A
#
# COMPACT_ATOMS: atom_id res chain seq x y z
N MET A 1 -3.96 -30.35 40.00
CA MET A 1 -3.22 -29.16 40.47
C MET A 1 -3.66 -28.01 39.58
N GLY A 2 -4.34 -27.01 40.14
CA GLY A 2 -4.89 -25.89 39.36
C GLY A 2 -3.78 -25.00 38.82
N SER A 3 -3.95 -24.46 37.61
CA SER A 3 -3.04 -23.44 37.07
C SER A 3 -2.95 -22.26 38.04
N PRO A 4 -1.75 -21.70 38.29
CA PRO A 4 -1.63 -20.54 39.17
C PRO A 4 -2.44 -19.38 38.57
N SER A 5 -3.45 -18.90 39.31
CA SER A 5 -4.21 -17.70 38.95
C SER A 5 -3.25 -16.50 38.88
N SER A 6 -3.11 -15.87 37.72
CA SER A 6 -2.29 -14.67 37.54
C SER A 6 -2.83 -13.49 38.34
N VAL A 7 -1.94 -12.79 39.04
CA VAL A 7 -2.29 -11.60 39.84
C VAL A 7 -2.21 -10.34 38.97
N VAL A 8 -3.18 -9.43 39.13
CA VAL A 8 -3.21 -8.09 38.50
C VAL A 8 -3.32 -7.01 39.56
N GLY A 9 -2.35 -6.09 39.59
CA GLY A 9 -2.35 -4.93 40.49
C GLY A 9 -3.08 -3.74 39.89
N PHE A 10 -3.94 -3.08 40.66
CA PHE A 10 -4.66 -1.86 40.32
C PHE A 10 -4.15 -0.71 41.19
N PHE A 11 -3.84 0.41 40.55
CA PHE A 11 -3.37 1.62 41.21
C PHE A 11 -4.30 2.77 40.83
N GLY A 12 -5.20 3.14 41.75
CA GLY A 12 -6.36 3.99 41.47
C GLY A 12 -7.57 3.19 40.95
N LEU A 13 -8.76 3.55 41.42
CA LEU A 13 -10.03 2.93 41.04
C LEU A 13 -11.06 4.00 40.66
N ASP A 14 -11.90 3.66 39.70
CA ASP A 14 -13.11 4.39 39.28
C ASP A 14 -14.17 3.35 38.86
N ASP A 15 -15.37 3.80 38.48
CA ASP A 15 -16.46 2.90 38.05
C ASP A 15 -16.07 1.98 36.88
N LEU A 16 -15.29 2.48 35.92
CA LEU A 16 -14.84 1.69 34.77
C LEU A 16 -13.82 0.63 35.21
N ARG A 17 -12.92 0.96 36.14
CA ARG A 17 -11.87 0.04 36.63
C ARG A 17 -12.45 -0.99 37.57
N LEU A 18 -13.51 -0.67 38.31
CA LEU A 18 -14.30 -1.67 39.02
C LEU A 18 -14.95 -2.66 38.04
N THR A 19 -15.47 -2.17 36.92
CA THR A 19 -16.02 -3.02 35.86
C THR A 19 -14.93 -3.93 35.25
N MET A 20 -13.76 -3.37 34.95
CA MET A 20 -12.61 -4.14 34.46
C MET A 20 -12.11 -5.16 35.48
N ALA A 21 -11.99 -4.79 36.76
CA ALA A 21 -11.60 -5.68 37.84
C ALA A 21 -12.61 -6.82 38.01
N SER A 22 -13.91 -6.52 37.93
CA SER A 22 -14.97 -7.54 37.92
C SER A 22 -14.80 -8.53 36.76
N ALA A 23 -14.52 -8.03 35.55
CA ALA A 23 -14.30 -8.89 34.38
C ALA A 23 -13.05 -9.79 34.53
N LEU A 24 -11.97 -9.26 35.08
CA LEU A 24 -10.76 -10.03 35.39
C LEU A 24 -11.02 -11.13 36.43
N VAL A 25 -11.72 -10.82 37.52
CA VAL A 25 -12.08 -11.82 38.53
C VAL A 25 -12.95 -12.93 37.93
N ARG A 26 -13.94 -12.58 37.10
CA ARG A 26 -14.77 -13.57 36.37
C ARG A 26 -13.94 -14.44 35.43
N SER A 27 -12.84 -13.92 34.91
CA SER A 27 -11.91 -14.63 34.03
C SER A 27 -10.83 -15.41 34.79
N GLY A 28 -10.91 -15.50 36.12
CA GLY A 28 -10.02 -16.30 36.96
C GLY A 28 -8.74 -15.59 37.45
N TYR A 29 -8.63 -14.28 37.24
CA TYR A 29 -7.51 -13.49 37.77
C TYR A 29 -7.74 -13.11 39.24
N HIS A 30 -6.66 -13.01 40.00
CA HIS A 30 -6.69 -12.39 41.32
C HIS A 30 -6.33 -10.91 41.21
N VAL A 31 -7.16 -10.01 41.75
CA VAL A 31 -6.94 -8.55 41.64
C VAL A 31 -6.55 -7.94 42.99
N GLN A 32 -5.53 -7.11 42.98
CA GLN A 32 -5.00 -6.40 44.16
C GLN A 32 -5.09 -4.89 43.91
N GLY A 33 -5.52 -4.11 44.88
CA GLY A 33 -5.78 -2.68 44.71
C GLY A 33 -5.04 -1.84 45.73
N TYR A 34 -4.29 -0.84 45.25
CA TYR A 34 -3.68 0.20 46.07
C TYR A 34 -4.32 1.56 45.79
N LYS A 35 -4.60 2.29 46.88
CA LYS A 35 -5.07 3.67 46.91
C LYS A 35 -6.45 3.89 46.25
N ASP A 36 -7.47 3.78 47.09
CA ASP A 36 -8.75 4.46 47.02
C ASP A 36 -9.36 4.42 48.44
N SER A 37 -9.91 5.53 48.91
CA SER A 37 -10.50 5.66 50.25
C SER A 37 -11.98 6.00 50.12
N GLY A 38 -12.84 4.98 50.19
CA GLY A 38 -14.29 5.17 50.10
C GLY A 38 -15.02 4.03 49.41
N THR A 39 -16.19 4.36 48.85
CA THR A 39 -17.18 3.44 48.27
C THR A 39 -16.66 2.56 47.14
N MET A 40 -15.71 3.07 46.35
CA MET A 40 -15.10 2.33 45.25
C MET A 40 -14.23 1.17 45.74
N MET A 41 -13.43 1.39 46.79
CA MET A 41 -12.65 0.31 47.41
C MET A 41 -13.55 -0.74 48.05
N ASP A 42 -14.69 -0.34 48.65
CA ASP A 42 -15.69 -1.28 49.15
C ASP A 42 -16.29 -2.13 48.02
N GLY A 43 -16.55 -1.51 46.86
CA GLY A 43 -16.96 -2.21 45.64
C GLY A 43 -15.91 -3.23 45.17
N PHE A 44 -14.64 -2.82 45.14
CA PHE A 44 -13.52 -3.69 44.75
C PHE A 44 -13.37 -4.91 45.66
N LEU A 45 -13.50 -4.72 46.97
CA LEU A 45 -13.47 -5.81 47.95
C LEU A 45 -14.66 -6.76 47.80
N LYS A 46 -15.87 -6.25 47.53
CA LYS A 46 -17.06 -7.07 47.29
C LYS A 46 -16.95 -7.97 46.06
N LEU A 47 -16.15 -7.57 45.08
CA LEU A 47 -15.86 -8.35 43.88
C LEU A 47 -14.81 -9.46 44.13
N GLY A 48 -14.25 -9.57 45.34
CA GLY A 48 -13.18 -10.53 45.67
C GLY A 48 -11.76 -9.99 45.48
N GLY A 49 -11.61 -8.67 45.28
CA GLY A 49 -10.30 -8.02 45.23
C GLY A 49 -9.65 -7.88 46.62
N THR A 50 -8.33 -7.70 46.66
CA THR A 50 -7.57 -7.51 47.90
C THR A 50 -7.05 -6.08 48.00
N LYS A 51 -7.24 -5.43 49.15
CA LYS A 51 -6.69 -4.09 49.42
C LYS A 51 -5.25 -4.19 49.94
N CYS A 52 -4.34 -3.43 49.34
CA CYS A 52 -2.94 -3.34 49.73
C CYS A 52 -2.64 -2.05 50.50
N ALA A 53 -1.67 -2.09 51.42
CA ALA A 53 -1.33 -0.94 52.27
C ALA A 53 -0.44 0.09 51.55
N ASN A 54 0.40 -0.37 50.61
CA ASN A 54 1.35 0.46 49.87
C ASN A 54 1.49 -0.03 48.40
N PRO A 55 2.13 0.76 47.51
CA PRO A 55 2.22 0.40 46.09
C PRO A 55 3.01 -0.90 45.83
N LYS A 56 4.11 -1.12 46.54
CA LYS A 56 4.92 -2.35 46.41
C LYS A 56 4.12 -3.62 46.69
N GLU A 57 3.23 -3.61 47.69
CA GLU A 57 2.37 -4.75 48.00
C GLU A 57 1.41 -5.10 46.86
N ALA A 58 0.84 -4.09 46.19
CA ALA A 58 -0.03 -4.33 45.03
C ALA A 58 0.73 -4.75 43.76
N GLY A 59 2.05 -4.52 43.71
CA GLY A 59 2.93 -5.03 42.66
C GLY A 59 3.46 -6.46 42.93
N ARG A 60 3.34 -6.96 44.16
CA ARG A 60 3.89 -8.24 44.59
C ARG A 60 3.23 -9.40 43.83
N ALA A 61 4.06 -10.22 43.18
CA ALA A 61 3.62 -11.37 42.37
C ALA A 61 2.65 -11.00 41.23
N ALA A 62 2.49 -9.71 40.91
CA ALA A 62 1.65 -9.25 39.82
C ALA A 62 2.30 -9.58 38.48
N SER A 63 1.54 -10.26 37.63
CA SER A 63 1.89 -10.49 36.22
C SER A 63 1.60 -9.26 35.35
N ALA A 64 0.69 -8.41 35.81
CA ALA A 64 0.35 -7.14 35.18
C ALA A 64 0.00 -6.08 36.24
N VAL A 65 0.29 -4.82 35.95
CA VAL A 65 -0.16 -3.68 36.77
C VAL A 65 -0.90 -2.66 35.91
N ILE A 66 -2.05 -2.19 36.38
CA ILE A 66 -2.90 -1.19 35.73
C ILE A 66 -2.81 0.09 36.55
N VAL A 67 -2.27 1.15 35.94
CA VAL A 67 -1.97 2.40 36.63
C VAL A 67 -2.85 3.54 36.14
N LEU A 68 -3.62 4.10 37.07
CA LEU A 68 -4.45 5.28 36.91
C LEU A 68 -4.04 6.33 37.96
N THR A 69 -3.53 7.46 37.49
CA THR A 69 -3.32 8.65 38.34
C THR A 69 -3.52 9.90 37.51
N SER A 70 -4.24 10.87 38.05
CA SER A 70 -4.48 12.17 37.41
C SER A 70 -3.40 13.21 37.72
N ILE A 71 -2.44 12.88 38.60
CA ILE A 71 -1.43 13.82 39.09
C ILE A 71 -0.07 13.41 38.55
N GLU A 72 0.48 14.23 37.63
CA GLU A 72 1.74 13.98 36.93
C GLU A 72 2.94 13.80 37.88
N ASP A 73 2.93 14.48 39.03
CA ASP A 73 4.00 14.42 40.03
C ASP A 73 3.94 13.18 40.94
N GLN A 74 2.79 12.48 40.97
CA GLN A 74 2.64 11.27 41.79
C GLN A 74 3.10 10.00 41.07
N MET A 75 3.21 10.01 39.74
CA MET A 75 3.64 8.82 38.97
C MET A 75 5.06 8.38 39.30
N ASP A 76 6.00 9.32 39.39
CA ASP A 76 7.40 8.94 39.66
C ASP A 76 7.53 8.36 41.08
N ASN A 77 6.87 8.94 42.08
CA ASN A 77 6.87 8.36 43.43
C ASN A 77 6.14 7.01 43.49
N LEU A 78 5.04 6.85 42.73
CA LEU A 78 4.28 5.60 42.68
C LEU A 78 5.13 4.44 42.15
N PHE A 79 5.94 4.66 41.11
CA PHE A 79 6.81 3.62 40.55
C PHE A 79 8.13 3.49 41.31
N PHE A 80 8.82 4.61 41.57
CA PHE A 80 10.23 4.63 41.98
C PHE A 80 10.47 4.98 43.46
N GLY A 81 9.43 5.42 44.19
CA GLY A 81 9.54 5.78 45.62
C GLY A 81 9.98 4.62 46.52
N GLU A 82 10.25 4.89 47.80
CA GLU A 82 10.73 3.86 48.75
C GLU A 82 9.76 2.68 48.88
N GLU A 83 8.45 2.93 48.77
CA GLU A 83 7.41 1.90 48.71
C GLU A 83 6.78 1.74 47.32
N GLY A 84 7.47 2.18 46.26
CA GLY A 84 6.96 2.17 44.90
C GLY A 84 6.75 0.79 44.29
N ILE A 85 5.93 0.71 43.23
CA ILE A 85 5.53 -0.53 42.55
C ILE A 85 6.75 -1.40 42.19
N LEU A 86 7.82 -0.77 41.70
CA LEU A 86 8.98 -1.48 41.13
C LEU A 86 9.85 -2.19 42.18
N LYS A 87 9.58 -2.01 43.48
CA LYS A 87 10.31 -2.69 44.56
C LYS A 87 10.02 -4.18 44.64
N GLU A 88 8.81 -4.60 44.26
CA GLU A 88 8.38 -6.00 44.32
C GLU A 88 7.71 -6.51 43.03
N LEU A 89 7.66 -5.67 41.99
CA LEU A 89 7.19 -6.08 40.66
C LEU A 89 8.24 -6.93 39.93
N HIS A 90 7.81 -8.02 39.31
CA HIS A 90 8.70 -8.87 38.51
C HIS A 90 9.10 -8.18 37.19
N LYS A 91 10.32 -8.41 36.70
CA LYS A 91 10.82 -7.79 35.44
C LYS A 91 10.02 -8.20 34.20
N ASP A 92 9.44 -9.40 34.22
CA ASP A 92 8.57 -9.90 33.14
C ASP A 92 7.11 -9.42 33.22
N ALA A 93 6.74 -8.67 34.26
CA ALA A 93 5.39 -8.16 34.39
C ALA A 93 5.11 -7.05 33.37
N VAL A 94 3.87 -6.99 32.90
CA VAL A 94 3.43 -5.94 31.97
C VAL A 94 2.89 -4.72 32.72
N ILE A 95 3.35 -3.53 32.34
CA ILE A 95 2.91 -2.26 32.90
C ILE A 95 1.90 -1.63 31.94
N ILE A 96 0.65 -1.56 32.36
CA ILE A 96 -0.47 -0.99 31.61
C ILE A 96 -0.75 0.42 32.16
N ILE A 97 -0.39 1.43 31.38
CA ILE A 97 -0.64 2.84 31.73
C ILE A 97 -2.01 3.23 31.16
N GLN A 98 -2.94 3.69 32.01
CA GLN A 98 -4.28 4.16 31.60
C GLN A 98 -4.56 5.61 32.00
N SER A 99 -3.51 6.35 32.29
CA SER A 99 -3.59 7.67 32.91
C SER A 99 -3.89 8.79 31.89
N PRO A 100 -4.70 9.81 32.24
CA PRO A 100 -5.01 10.95 31.37
C PRO A 100 -3.85 11.97 31.28
N VAL A 101 -2.60 11.54 31.44
CA VAL A 101 -1.40 12.40 31.46
C VAL A 101 -0.91 12.73 30.07
N SER A 102 -0.04 13.74 29.98
CA SER A 102 0.49 14.19 28.71
C SER A 102 1.27 13.09 27.96
N LEU A 103 1.16 13.05 26.63
CA LEU A 103 1.89 12.09 25.79
C LEU A 103 3.40 12.13 26.07
N ALA A 104 3.97 13.33 26.21
CA ALA A 104 5.37 13.54 26.55
C ALA A 104 5.73 12.90 27.90
N ARG A 105 4.82 12.93 28.88
CA ARG A 105 5.02 12.31 30.18
C ARG A 105 4.94 10.79 30.12
N ILE A 106 4.00 10.23 29.34
CA ILE A 106 3.92 8.77 29.11
C ILE A 106 5.21 8.27 28.47
N GLN A 107 5.69 8.95 27.43
CA GLN A 107 6.95 8.61 26.76
C GLN A 107 8.16 8.76 27.71
N LYS A 108 8.21 9.82 28.53
CA LYS A 108 9.28 10.01 29.53
C LYS A 108 9.25 8.92 30.59
N LEU A 109 8.08 8.58 31.12
CA LEU A 109 7.93 7.51 32.11
C LEU A 109 8.37 6.18 31.52
N ALA A 110 7.94 5.84 30.30
CA ALA A 110 8.31 4.58 29.69
C ALA A 110 9.81 4.47 29.43
N LYS A 111 10.48 5.56 29.03
CA LYS A 111 11.95 5.60 28.96
C LYS A 111 12.59 5.35 30.32
N HIS A 112 12.06 5.93 31.39
CA HIS A 112 12.58 5.73 32.75
C HIS A 112 12.37 4.30 33.24
N LEU A 113 11.18 3.71 32.99
CA LEU A 113 10.86 2.31 33.30
C LEU A 113 11.76 1.34 32.52
N ALA A 114 12.00 1.59 31.25
CA ALA A 114 12.93 0.82 30.42
C ALA A 114 14.37 0.91 30.96
N GLY A 115 14.83 2.11 31.37
CA GLY A 115 16.12 2.29 32.03
C GLY A 115 16.24 1.55 33.36
N ALA A 116 15.12 1.32 34.05
CA ALA A 116 15.04 0.48 35.24
C ALA A 116 14.91 -1.03 34.93
N GLY A 117 14.96 -1.45 33.66
CA GLY A 117 14.91 -2.85 33.23
C GLY A 117 13.50 -3.43 33.03
N TYR A 118 12.45 -2.60 32.98
CA TYR A 118 11.09 -3.05 32.67
C TYR A 118 10.78 -2.74 31.20
N THR A 119 10.67 -3.78 30.37
CA THR A 119 10.58 -3.64 28.90
C THR A 119 9.16 -3.78 28.35
N TYR A 120 8.24 -4.39 29.11
CA TYR A 120 6.85 -4.64 28.70
C TYR A 120 5.92 -3.52 29.17
N ILE A 121 5.81 -2.46 28.37
CA ILE A 121 5.02 -1.27 28.71
C ILE A 121 4.01 -1.02 27.59
N VAL A 122 2.75 -0.85 27.96
CA VAL A 122 1.67 -0.48 27.03
C VAL A 122 0.87 0.71 27.55
N ASP A 123 0.40 1.54 26.64
CA ASP A 123 -0.61 2.58 26.89
C ASP A 123 -1.97 2.01 26.49
N VAL A 124 -2.94 2.05 27.41
CA VAL A 124 -4.31 1.59 27.17
C VAL A 124 -5.28 2.71 27.50
N HIS A 125 -6.00 3.19 26.49
CA HIS A 125 -7.19 3.99 26.72
C HIS A 125 -8.42 3.08 26.77
N ALA A 126 -9.10 3.07 27.93
CA ALA A 126 -10.35 2.35 28.11
C ALA A 126 -11.52 3.33 28.31
N SER A 127 -12.66 2.99 27.71
CA SER A 127 -13.95 3.69 27.87
C SER A 127 -15.11 2.68 27.88
N GLY A 128 -16.32 3.11 28.24
CA GLY A 128 -17.51 2.28 28.03
C GLY A 128 -17.95 2.36 26.57
N GLY A 129 -18.08 1.20 25.92
CA GLY A 129 -18.56 1.09 24.55
C GLY A 129 -20.03 1.49 24.46
N VAL A 130 -20.35 2.43 23.58
CA VAL A 130 -21.69 3.05 23.51
C VAL A 130 -22.57 2.51 22.40
N SER A 131 -22.03 1.64 21.54
CA SER A 131 -22.78 0.99 20.47
C SER A 131 -23.75 -0.05 21.03
N LYS A 132 -24.74 -0.44 20.22
CA LYS A 132 -25.69 -1.51 20.59
C LYS A 132 -24.99 -2.84 20.86
N ASP A 133 -23.90 -3.12 20.13
CA ASP A 133 -23.15 -4.37 20.25
C ASP A 133 -22.28 -4.43 21.50
N LEU A 134 -21.73 -3.28 21.93
CA LEU A 134 -20.92 -3.21 23.14
C LEU A 134 -21.77 -2.99 24.39
N ASN A 135 -22.88 -2.24 24.31
CA ASN A 135 -23.85 -2.05 25.38
C ASN A 135 -23.23 -1.82 26.79
N GLY A 136 -22.25 -0.91 26.89
CA GLY A 136 -21.56 -0.58 28.14
C GLY A 136 -20.37 -1.50 28.49
N LYS A 137 -20.06 -2.52 27.68
CA LYS A 137 -18.80 -3.29 27.77
C LYS A 137 -17.58 -2.40 27.55
N VAL A 138 -16.40 -2.87 27.93
CA VAL A 138 -15.18 -2.09 27.82
C VAL A 138 -14.78 -1.94 26.35
N LEU A 139 -14.50 -0.72 25.92
CA LEU A 139 -13.80 -0.43 24.69
C LEU A 139 -12.38 -0.03 25.06
N ALA A 140 -11.39 -0.80 24.62
CA ALA A 140 -9.99 -0.55 24.91
C ALA A 140 -9.21 -0.32 23.61
N THR A 141 -8.35 0.68 23.60
CA THR A 141 -7.31 0.86 22.59
C THR A 141 -5.96 0.72 23.26
N MET A 142 -5.14 -0.23 22.80
CA MET A 142 -3.84 -0.55 23.37
C MET A 142 -2.72 -0.24 22.37
N SER A 143 -1.63 0.34 22.87
CA SER A 143 -0.45 0.62 22.05
C SER A 143 0.86 0.34 22.77
N GLY A 144 1.85 -0.14 22.03
CA GLY A 144 3.18 -0.48 22.53
C GLY A 144 3.95 -1.40 21.58
N LYS A 145 5.12 -1.86 22.03
CA LYS A 145 5.93 -2.82 21.27
C LYS A 145 5.22 -4.18 21.19
N ARG A 146 5.43 -4.92 20.09
CA ARG A 146 4.81 -6.24 19.84
C ARG A 146 4.85 -7.18 21.04
N GLU A 147 6.03 -7.41 21.60
CA GLU A 147 6.24 -8.30 22.75
C GLU A 147 5.48 -7.83 24.02
N ALA A 148 5.31 -6.53 24.19
CA ALA A 148 4.55 -5.96 25.30
C ALA A 148 3.04 -6.09 25.07
N ILE A 149 2.59 -5.92 23.83
CA ILE A 149 1.20 -6.12 23.39
C ILE A 149 0.80 -7.58 23.59
N GLU A 150 1.58 -8.54 23.08
CA GLU A 150 1.30 -9.98 23.19
C GLU A 150 1.12 -10.39 24.66
N LYS A 151 1.94 -9.84 25.57
CA LYS A 151 1.81 -10.07 27.02
C LYS A 151 0.59 -9.36 27.64
N ALA A 152 0.31 -8.13 27.23
CA ALA A 152 -0.82 -7.36 27.76
C ALA A 152 -2.17 -7.89 27.27
N GLU A 153 -2.22 -8.46 26.06
CA GLU A 153 -3.45 -8.84 25.37
C GLU A 153 -4.26 -9.87 26.16
N ALA A 154 -3.62 -10.84 26.82
CA ALA A 154 -4.31 -11.79 27.69
C ALA A 154 -5.07 -11.09 28.83
N VAL A 155 -4.48 -10.07 29.44
CA VAL A 155 -5.06 -9.31 30.55
C VAL A 155 -6.13 -8.34 30.05
N VAL A 156 -5.86 -7.63 28.95
CA VAL A 156 -6.78 -6.63 28.41
C VAL A 156 -7.99 -7.28 27.74
N SER A 157 -7.81 -8.39 27.03
CA SER A 157 -8.92 -9.13 26.40
C SER A 157 -9.84 -9.82 27.41
N ALA A 158 -9.32 -10.13 28.61
CA ALA A 158 -10.13 -10.61 29.73
C ALA A 158 -11.07 -9.53 30.31
N MET A 159 -10.86 -8.26 29.95
CA MET A 159 -11.75 -7.14 30.30
C MET A 159 -12.91 -7.06 29.30
N ASP A 160 -13.84 -8.02 29.36
CA ASP A 160 -15.09 -8.16 28.57
C ASP A 160 -15.46 -6.91 27.73
N GLY A 161 -15.14 -6.97 26.43
CA GLY A 161 -15.06 -5.75 25.60
C GLY A 161 -14.53 -5.93 24.18
N LYS A 162 -14.35 -4.80 23.47
CA LYS A 162 -13.66 -4.73 22.17
C LYS A 162 -12.28 -4.08 22.35
N LEU A 163 -11.26 -4.74 21.82
CA LEU A 163 -9.88 -4.30 21.88
C LEU A 163 -9.40 -3.90 20.48
N TYR A 164 -8.81 -2.70 20.37
CA TYR A 164 -8.06 -2.25 19.21
C TYR A 164 -6.58 -2.18 19.57
N VAL A 165 -5.73 -2.78 18.76
CA VAL A 165 -4.29 -2.90 19.03
C VAL A 165 -3.50 -2.09 18.01
N PHE A 166 -2.50 -1.35 18.49
CA PHE A 166 -1.61 -0.52 17.68
C PHE A 166 -0.16 -0.83 18.03
N GLU A 167 0.52 -1.56 17.14
CA GLU A 167 1.93 -1.87 17.30
C GLU A 167 2.79 -0.61 17.05
N GLY A 168 3.78 -0.39 17.91
CA GLY A 168 4.77 0.67 17.75
C GLY A 168 5.04 1.45 19.03
N GLU A 169 5.11 2.78 18.91
CA GLU A 169 5.28 3.64 20.07
C GLU A 169 4.02 3.69 20.93
N ILE A 170 4.22 3.74 22.25
CA ILE A 170 3.15 3.98 23.20
C ILE A 170 2.53 5.39 23.02
N GLY A 171 1.25 5.51 23.33
CA GLY A 171 0.54 6.79 23.37
C GLY A 171 -0.49 6.97 22.26
N VAL A 172 -0.67 5.97 21.39
CA VAL A 172 -1.74 5.98 20.38
C VAL A 172 -3.11 6.01 21.03
N GLY A 173 -3.31 5.26 22.13
CA GLY A 173 -4.55 5.29 22.90
C GLY A 173 -4.84 6.68 23.47
N SER A 174 -3.81 7.35 23.99
CA SER A 174 -3.90 8.73 24.47
C SER A 174 -4.24 9.73 23.35
N LYS A 175 -3.67 9.58 22.14
CA LYS A 175 -4.01 10.40 20.97
C LYS A 175 -5.47 10.19 20.53
N ILE A 176 -5.93 8.94 20.48
CA ILE A 176 -7.33 8.60 20.16
C ILE A 176 -8.29 9.22 21.20
N ARG A 177 -7.95 9.12 22.48
CA ARG A 177 -8.71 9.76 23.57
C ARG A 177 -8.86 11.26 23.34
N MET A 178 -7.80 11.95 22.90
CA MET A 178 -7.86 13.38 22.61
C MET A 178 -8.88 13.70 21.51
N VAL A 179 -8.86 12.95 20.40
CA VAL A 179 -9.83 13.13 19.32
C VAL A 179 -11.26 12.84 19.80
N ASN A 180 -11.45 11.78 20.59
CA ASN A 180 -12.76 11.45 21.13
C ASN A 180 -13.28 12.54 22.09
N LYS A 181 -12.44 13.03 23.01
CA LYS A 181 -12.82 14.08 23.97
C LYS A 181 -13.00 15.45 23.32
N LEU A 182 -12.33 15.70 22.19
CA LEU A 182 -12.57 16.86 21.34
C LEU A 182 -14.02 16.85 20.85
N LEU A 183 -14.46 15.74 20.25
CA LEU A 183 -15.84 15.59 19.75
C LEU A 183 -16.85 15.72 20.90
N GLU A 184 -16.62 15.02 22.01
CA GLU A 184 -17.53 15.08 23.16
C GLU A 184 -17.73 16.51 23.69
N GLY A 185 -16.63 17.28 23.78
CA GLY A 185 -16.68 18.67 24.25
C GLY A 185 -17.45 19.60 23.31
N ILE A 186 -17.25 19.48 21.99
CA ILE A 186 -18.00 20.27 21.00
C ILE A 186 -19.48 19.89 21.02
N HIS A 187 -19.78 18.58 21.00
CA HIS A 187 -21.15 18.05 20.98
C HIS A 187 -21.93 18.45 22.23
N LEU A 188 -21.26 18.52 23.39
CA LEU A 188 -21.84 18.98 24.65
C LEU A 188 -22.31 20.44 24.56
N VAL A 189 -21.46 21.32 24.05
CA VAL A 189 -21.78 22.76 23.98
C VAL A 189 -22.86 23.03 22.95
N VAL A 190 -22.80 22.41 21.76
CA VAL A 190 -23.87 22.59 20.76
C VAL A 190 -25.21 21.98 21.20
N ALA A 191 -25.21 20.90 21.99
CA ALA A 191 -26.43 20.38 22.61
C ALA A 191 -27.07 21.43 23.54
N LEU A 192 -26.26 22.19 24.30
CA LEU A 192 -26.78 23.27 25.13
C LEU A 192 -27.34 24.41 24.28
N GLU A 193 -26.60 24.89 23.27
CA GLU A 193 -27.11 25.88 22.32
C GLU A 193 -28.47 25.44 21.74
N ALA A 194 -28.59 24.16 21.36
CA ALA A 194 -29.80 23.59 20.77
C ALA A 194 -30.99 23.62 21.73
N MET A 195 -30.77 23.18 22.98
CA MET A 195 -31.83 23.12 23.99
C MET A 195 -32.30 24.50 24.42
N PHE A 196 -31.38 25.46 24.59
CA PHE A 196 -31.74 26.83 24.95
C PHE A 196 -32.46 27.55 23.80
N LEU A 197 -31.97 27.42 22.56
CA LEU A 197 -32.63 27.96 21.38
C LEU A 197 -34.05 27.38 21.22
N GLY A 198 -34.16 26.05 21.36
CA GLY A 198 -35.40 25.27 21.47
C GLY A 198 -36.43 25.85 22.42
N ALA A 199 -36.06 25.93 23.69
CA ALA A 199 -36.92 26.43 24.75
C ALA A 199 -37.29 27.90 24.53
N ARG A 200 -36.39 28.72 23.98
CA ARG A 200 -36.65 30.14 23.69
C ARG A 200 -37.78 30.33 22.68
N ALA A 201 -37.87 29.42 21.72
CA ALA A 201 -38.92 29.42 20.70
C ALA A 201 -40.23 28.78 21.16
N GLY A 202 -40.32 28.39 22.45
CA GLY A 202 -41.54 27.83 23.02
C GLY A 202 -41.77 26.36 22.70
N ILE A 203 -40.77 25.65 22.17
CA ILE A 203 -40.84 24.21 21.96
C ILE A 203 -40.41 23.49 23.24
N HIS A 204 -41.24 22.54 23.69
CA HIS A 204 -40.96 21.80 24.91
C HIS A 204 -39.63 21.01 24.80
N PRO A 205 -38.69 21.15 25.75
CA PRO A 205 -37.37 20.51 25.67
C PRO A 205 -37.40 18.98 25.46
N SER A 206 -38.35 18.26 26.08
CA SER A 206 -38.47 16.80 25.88
C SER A 206 -38.85 16.41 24.45
N ILE A 207 -39.62 17.25 23.74
CA ILE A 207 -40.02 17.01 22.35
C ILE A 207 -38.81 17.17 21.43
N ILE A 208 -38.01 18.21 21.67
CA ILE A 208 -36.74 18.42 20.95
C ILE A 208 -35.82 17.22 21.15
N TYR A 209 -35.65 16.80 22.41
CA TYR A 209 -34.84 15.64 22.75
C TYR A 209 -35.30 14.38 22.01
N ASP A 210 -36.60 14.06 22.08
CA ASP A 210 -37.16 12.84 21.49
C ASP A 210 -36.98 12.80 19.97
N ILE A 211 -37.32 13.90 19.28
CA ILE A 211 -37.23 13.99 17.83
C ILE A 211 -35.76 13.94 17.37
N ILE A 212 -34.88 14.73 17.99
CA ILE A 212 -33.48 14.85 17.55
C ILE A 212 -32.69 13.57 17.83
N SER A 213 -32.99 12.86 18.93
CA SER A 213 -32.33 11.60 19.26
C SER A 213 -32.47 10.54 18.15
N HIS A 214 -33.51 10.67 17.32
CA HIS A 214 -33.81 9.77 16.19
C HIS A 214 -33.60 10.42 14.82
N ALA A 215 -32.90 11.56 14.76
CA ALA A 215 -32.68 12.32 13.54
C ALA A 215 -31.19 12.57 13.26
N ALA A 216 -30.91 13.24 12.15
CA ALA A 216 -29.55 13.50 11.66
C ALA A 216 -28.69 14.33 12.63
N GLY A 217 -29.31 15.14 13.48
CA GLY A 217 -28.63 15.90 14.53
C GLY A 217 -28.26 15.08 15.77
N SER A 218 -28.57 13.78 15.84
CA SER A 218 -28.28 12.95 17.00
C SER A 218 -26.77 12.74 17.21
N SER A 219 -26.33 12.83 18.46
CA SER A 219 -25.01 12.39 18.92
C SER A 219 -25.14 11.64 20.23
N ARG A 220 -24.12 10.84 20.56
CA ARG A 220 -24.12 10.09 21.82
C ARG A 220 -24.18 11.03 23.02
N VAL A 221 -23.43 12.13 22.96
CA VAL A 221 -23.47 13.18 23.98
C VAL A 221 -24.87 13.77 24.13
N PHE A 222 -25.57 14.06 23.02
CA PHE A 222 -26.93 14.60 23.08
C PHE A 222 -27.87 13.64 23.81
N VAL A 223 -27.84 12.35 23.47
CA VAL A 223 -28.67 11.31 24.08
C VAL A 223 -28.36 11.12 25.57
N ASP A 224 -27.09 11.12 25.96
CA ASP A 224 -26.68 10.82 27.34
C ASP A 224 -26.81 12.03 28.29
N ILE A 225 -26.58 13.25 27.78
CA ILE A 225 -26.44 14.44 28.61
C ILE A 225 -27.73 15.24 28.71
N VAL A 226 -28.50 15.38 27.63
CA VAL A 226 -29.73 16.20 27.65
C VAL A 226 -30.71 15.73 28.74
N PRO A 227 -30.97 14.43 28.95
CA PRO A 227 -31.86 13.99 30.04
C PRO A 227 -31.35 14.39 31.44
N LYS A 228 -30.03 14.46 31.64
CA LYS A 228 -29.40 14.89 32.90
C LYS A 228 -29.54 16.40 33.10
N LEU A 229 -29.38 17.18 32.02
CA LEU A 229 -29.65 18.62 32.00
C LEU A 229 -31.10 18.93 32.38
N LEU A 230 -32.06 18.24 31.76
CA LEU A 230 -33.49 18.48 32.01
C LEU A 230 -33.92 18.09 33.44
N ARG A 231 -33.26 17.12 34.07
CA ARG A 231 -33.51 16.72 35.46
C ARG A 231 -32.73 17.54 36.50
N GLY A 232 -31.78 18.37 36.09
CA GLY A 232 -30.93 19.12 37.02
C GLY A 232 -29.96 18.27 37.83
N ASP A 233 -29.45 17.19 37.24
CA ASP A 233 -28.54 16.24 37.90
C ASP A 233 -27.16 16.89 38.21
N GLN A 234 -26.62 16.69 39.41
CA GLN A 234 -25.28 17.16 39.77
C GLN A 234 -24.17 16.54 38.89
N ALA A 235 -24.38 15.32 38.37
CA ALA A 235 -23.45 14.67 37.45
C ALA A 235 -23.23 15.46 36.13
N PHE A 236 -24.21 16.30 35.76
CA PHE A 236 -24.09 17.19 34.61
C PHE A 236 -23.01 18.27 34.84
N SER A 237 -22.99 18.89 36.03
CA SER A 237 -21.97 19.89 36.39
C SER A 237 -20.55 19.32 36.35
N HIS A 238 -20.37 18.07 36.78
CA HIS A 238 -19.08 17.38 36.68
C HIS A 238 -18.67 17.14 35.22
N SER A 239 -19.63 16.78 34.36
CA SER A 239 -19.39 16.58 32.92
C SER A 239 -18.90 17.86 32.22
N LEU A 240 -19.46 19.02 32.57
CA LEU A 240 -19.01 20.31 32.04
C LEU A 240 -17.56 20.62 32.41
N ARG A 241 -17.17 20.35 33.66
CA ARG A 241 -15.81 20.64 34.15
C ARG A 241 -14.79 19.74 33.46
N ASN A 242 -15.09 18.44 33.39
CA ASN A 242 -14.26 17.47 32.71
C ASN A 242 -14.09 17.80 31.23
N ALA A 243 -15.15 18.25 30.55
CA ALA A 243 -15.06 18.69 29.15
C ALA A 243 -14.13 19.90 29.00
N ALA A 244 -14.22 20.90 29.90
CA ALA A 244 -13.36 22.09 29.87
C ALA A 244 -11.87 21.73 30.05
N ASP A 245 -11.57 20.86 31.02
CA ASP A 245 -10.21 20.42 31.32
C ASP A 245 -9.63 19.61 30.15
N ASN A 246 -10.40 18.66 29.60
CA ASN A 246 -9.98 17.87 28.45
C ASN A 246 -9.70 18.73 27.22
N LEU A 247 -10.60 19.66 26.89
CA LEU A 247 -10.37 20.59 25.77
C LEU A 247 -9.15 21.47 26.02
N GLY A 248 -8.79 21.79 27.26
CA GLY A 248 -7.55 22.49 27.58
C GLY A 248 -6.31 21.73 27.20
N TYR A 249 -6.24 20.50 27.68
CA TYR A 249 -5.15 19.59 27.33
C TYR A 249 -5.03 19.39 25.81
N ILE A 250 -6.17 19.25 25.11
CA ILE A 250 -6.20 19.11 23.65
C ILE A 250 -5.68 20.37 22.95
N MET A 251 -6.07 21.56 23.42
CA MET A 251 -5.59 22.84 22.87
C MET A 251 -4.08 23.03 23.05
N ASP A 252 -3.53 22.62 24.20
CA ASP A 252 -2.08 22.69 24.44
C ASP A 252 -1.31 21.75 23.50
N ALA A 253 -1.84 20.55 23.24
CA ALA A 253 -1.26 19.62 22.28
C ALA A 253 -1.40 20.11 20.82
N ALA A 254 -2.55 20.69 20.45
CA ALA A 254 -2.72 21.27 19.12
C ALA A 254 -1.77 22.45 18.89
N LYS A 255 -1.52 23.25 19.93
CA LYS A 255 -0.54 24.35 19.91
C LYS A 255 0.87 23.83 19.66
N SER A 256 1.30 22.74 20.30
CA SER A 256 2.64 22.17 20.06
C SER A 256 2.78 21.59 18.65
N LEU A 257 1.68 21.16 18.03
CA LEU A 257 1.63 20.67 16.65
C LEU A 257 1.39 21.76 15.60
N THR A 258 1.18 23.02 16.02
CA THR A 258 0.78 24.13 15.14
C THR A 258 -0.46 23.78 14.31
N PHE A 259 -1.47 23.21 14.96
CA PHE A 259 -2.71 22.75 14.31
C PHE A 259 -3.93 23.57 14.76
N PRO A 260 -4.77 24.06 13.84
CA PRO A 260 -5.94 24.86 14.18
C PRO A 260 -7.11 23.99 14.66
N LEU A 261 -7.71 24.36 15.79
CA LEU A 261 -8.92 23.73 16.34
C LEU A 261 -10.01 24.78 16.66
N PRO A 262 -10.58 25.46 15.64
CA PRO A 262 -11.50 26.58 15.85
C PRO A 262 -12.77 26.21 16.63
N LEU A 263 -13.38 25.04 16.37
CA LEU A 263 -14.59 24.63 17.09
C LEU A 263 -14.27 24.29 18.55
N SER A 264 -13.19 23.53 18.77
CA SER A 264 -12.72 23.16 20.10
C SER A 264 -12.35 24.37 20.95
N ALA A 265 -11.69 25.37 20.36
CA ALA A 265 -11.30 26.59 21.03
C ALA A 265 -12.51 27.37 21.56
N VAL A 266 -13.55 27.51 20.73
CA VAL A 266 -14.80 28.19 21.14
C VAL A 266 -15.56 27.36 22.18
N ALA A 267 -15.63 26.03 22.02
CA ALA A 267 -16.27 25.15 22.99
C ALA A 267 -15.62 25.28 24.37
N ARG A 268 -14.28 25.27 24.44
CA ARG A 268 -13.53 25.49 25.67
C ARG A 268 -13.85 26.85 26.30
N GLN A 269 -13.87 27.91 25.49
CA GLN A 269 -14.11 29.26 25.99
C GLN A 269 -15.51 29.41 26.60
N LEU A 270 -16.52 28.78 25.99
CA LEU A 270 -17.88 28.79 26.51
C LEU A 270 -18.00 28.01 27.81
N LEU A 271 -17.40 26.81 27.87
CA LEU A 271 -17.35 26.03 29.11
C LEU A 271 -16.67 26.83 30.22
N MET A 272 -15.54 27.49 29.94
CA MET A 272 -14.86 28.37 30.90
C MET A 272 -15.74 29.53 31.38
N HIS A 273 -16.48 30.17 30.47
CA HIS A 273 -17.41 31.25 30.83
C HIS A 273 -18.45 30.78 31.87
N GLY A 274 -19.00 29.57 31.70
CA GLY A 274 -19.93 28.95 32.64
C GLY A 274 -19.38 28.81 34.07
N PHE A 275 -18.05 28.78 34.26
CA PHE A 275 -17.42 28.67 35.58
C PHE A 275 -17.04 30.03 36.23
N THR A 276 -17.15 31.15 35.51
CA THR A 276 -16.57 32.44 35.96
C THR A 276 -17.46 33.26 36.91
N SER A 277 -18.75 32.95 37.08
CA SER A 277 -19.60 33.67 38.02
C SER A 277 -19.42 33.18 39.47
N LYS A 278 -18.40 33.69 40.16
CA LYS A 278 -18.35 33.62 41.63
C LYS A 278 -19.18 34.77 42.21
N SER A 279 -20.38 34.49 42.69
CA SER A 279 -21.14 35.45 43.51
C SER A 279 -21.74 34.75 44.73
N GLY A 280 -21.13 34.97 45.90
CA GLY A 280 -21.69 34.61 47.22
C GLY A 280 -21.24 33.27 47.81
N GLU A 281 -21.49 33.09 49.11
CA GLU A 281 -21.10 31.94 49.95
C GLU A 281 -21.67 30.57 49.52
N ASP A 282 -22.49 30.51 48.47
CA ASP A 282 -22.87 29.27 47.77
C ASP A 282 -21.91 29.01 46.60
N ALA A 283 -20.82 28.30 46.88
CA ALA A 283 -19.80 27.92 45.89
C ALA A 283 -20.29 26.87 44.84
N ASP A 284 -21.53 26.41 44.94
CA ASP A 284 -22.16 25.36 44.11
C ASP A 284 -23.20 25.91 43.11
N VAL A 285 -23.06 27.16 42.64
CA VAL A 285 -23.86 27.61 41.49
C VAL A 285 -23.47 26.77 40.28
N ALA A 286 -24.37 25.86 39.88
CA ALA A 286 -24.14 24.97 38.75
C ALA A 286 -23.74 25.78 37.49
N PRO A 287 -22.63 25.45 36.82
CA PRO A 287 -22.05 26.27 35.73
C PRO A 287 -23.02 26.64 34.60
N PHE A 288 -24.08 25.84 34.42
CA PHE A 288 -25.11 26.11 33.41
C PHE A 288 -26.07 27.25 33.78
N LYS A 289 -26.18 27.64 35.06
CA LYS A 289 -26.99 28.80 35.49
C LYS A 289 -26.49 30.10 34.88
N VAL A 290 -25.20 30.19 34.56
CA VAL A 290 -24.64 31.33 33.80
C VAL A 290 -25.30 31.43 32.43
N TRP A 291 -25.49 30.30 31.74
CA TRP A 291 -26.20 30.27 30.46
C TRP A 291 -27.69 30.51 30.62
N GLU A 292 -28.35 29.98 31.66
CA GLU A 292 -29.76 30.30 31.94
C GLU A 292 -29.96 31.81 32.09
N ASN A 293 -29.06 32.47 32.84
CA ASN A 293 -29.08 33.91 33.04
C ASN A 293 -28.76 34.68 31.75
N ALA A 294 -27.74 34.24 31.00
CA ALA A 294 -27.32 34.88 29.75
C ALA A 294 -28.39 34.78 28.66
N PHE A 295 -29.09 33.64 28.59
CA PHE A 295 -30.13 33.38 27.59
C PHE A 295 -31.53 33.78 28.07
N GLY A 296 -31.70 34.07 29.37
CA GLY A 296 -32.98 34.45 29.98
C GLY A 296 -34.01 33.32 29.97
N ILE A 297 -33.55 32.06 30.12
CA ILE A 297 -34.39 30.85 30.05
C ILE A 297 -33.96 29.91 31.16
N ASN A 298 -34.91 29.49 31.99
CA ASN A 298 -34.69 28.36 32.88
C ASN A 298 -35.10 27.07 32.18
N ILE A 299 -34.14 26.22 31.86
CA ILE A 299 -34.37 25.03 31.01
C ILE A 299 -35.15 23.95 31.76
N GLN A 300 -34.99 23.89 33.09
CA GLN A 300 -35.68 22.92 33.94
C GLN A 300 -37.16 23.27 34.08
N SER A 301 -37.48 24.54 34.32
CA SER A 301 -38.85 25.04 34.32
C SER A 301 -39.54 24.83 32.97
N ALA A 302 -38.82 25.00 31.87
CA ALA A 302 -39.34 24.69 30.54
C ALA A 302 -39.61 23.18 30.34
N ALA A 303 -38.83 22.31 30.99
CA ALA A 303 -38.96 20.86 30.90
C ALA A 303 -40.04 20.26 31.81
N THR A 304 -40.44 20.98 32.87
CA THR A 304 -41.51 20.58 33.80
C THR A 304 -42.88 21.17 33.43
N ALA A 305 -42.94 22.00 32.40
CA ALA A 305 -44.20 22.50 31.86
C ALA A 305 -45.07 21.36 31.29
N ASP A 306 -46.36 21.61 31.12
CA ASP A 306 -47.28 20.63 30.54
C ASP A 306 -46.82 20.22 29.14
N SER A 307 -46.53 18.93 28.99
CA SER A 307 -46.07 18.34 27.75
C SER A 307 -47.18 17.53 27.06
N TYR A 308 -46.96 17.18 25.80
CA TYR A 308 -47.82 16.30 25.03
C TYR A 308 -46.96 15.38 24.16
N ASN A 309 -47.53 14.27 23.71
CA ASN A 309 -46.85 13.37 22.80
C ASN A 309 -47.19 13.77 21.34
N PRO A 310 -46.21 14.21 20.53
CA PRO A 310 -46.48 14.66 19.16
C PRO A 310 -46.87 13.54 18.19
N GLU A 311 -46.44 12.29 18.43
CA GLU A 311 -46.83 11.12 17.62
C GLU A 311 -48.28 10.71 17.91
N LEU A 312 -48.70 10.71 19.19
CA LEU A 312 -50.09 10.44 19.53
C LEU A 312 -51.04 11.51 18.96
N LEU A 313 -50.59 12.76 18.90
CA LEU A 313 -51.34 13.84 18.25
C LEU A 313 -51.41 13.60 16.72
N ALA A 314 -50.33 13.11 16.10
CA ALA A 314 -50.34 12.70 14.70
C ALA A 314 -51.35 11.60 14.41
N ASP A 315 -51.44 10.59 15.27
CA ASP A 315 -52.42 9.50 15.16
C ASP A 315 -53.86 10.00 15.26
N GLN A 316 -54.12 10.99 16.10
CA GLN A 316 -55.44 11.62 16.21
C GLN A 316 -55.81 12.36 14.92
N ILE A 317 -54.89 13.17 14.39
CA ILE A 317 -55.08 13.91 13.13
C ILE A 317 -55.26 12.97 11.94
N LYS A 318 -54.52 11.87 11.90
CA LYS A 318 -54.66 10.84 10.87
C LYS A 318 -56.06 10.23 10.86
N LYS A 319 -56.65 10.00 12.05
CA LYS A 319 -58.01 9.47 12.18
C LYS A 319 -59.09 10.47 11.76
N SER A 320 -58.88 11.77 11.94
CA SER A 320 -59.79 12.82 11.48
C SER A 320 -59.51 13.33 10.06
N SER A 321 -58.55 12.72 9.35
CA SER A 321 -58.09 13.25 8.07
C SER A 321 -59.12 13.19 6.94
N HIS A 322 -59.17 14.25 6.13
CA HIS A 322 -60.05 14.32 4.96
C HIS A 322 -59.52 13.47 3.79
N THR A 323 -60.43 13.07 2.90
CA THR A 323 -60.06 12.34 1.68
C THR A 323 -59.42 13.29 0.66
N VAL A 324 -58.15 13.07 0.36
CA VAL A 324 -57.39 13.78 -0.68
C VAL A 324 -57.26 12.90 -1.92
N LYS A 325 -57.56 13.43 -3.11
CA LYS A 325 -57.45 12.67 -4.37
C LYS A 325 -56.42 13.26 -5.33
N LYS A 326 -56.31 14.59 -5.40
CA LYS A 326 -55.44 15.29 -6.33
C LYS A 326 -54.38 16.10 -5.60
N ILE A 327 -53.12 15.83 -5.93
CA ILE A 327 -51.95 16.49 -5.33
C ILE A 327 -51.17 17.23 -6.42
N GLY A 328 -50.91 18.51 -6.19
CA GLY A 328 -49.88 19.24 -6.91
C GLY A 328 -48.54 19.04 -6.22
N PHE A 329 -47.45 18.90 -6.98
CA PHE A 329 -46.11 18.73 -6.42
C PHE A 329 -45.11 19.64 -7.14
N ILE A 330 -44.50 20.57 -6.42
CA ILE A 330 -43.50 21.49 -6.98
C ILE A 330 -42.13 21.20 -6.37
N GLY A 331 -41.16 20.93 -7.23
CA GLY A 331 -39.79 20.58 -6.88
C GLY A 331 -39.57 19.07 -6.89
N LEU A 332 -39.02 18.56 -7.99
CA LEU A 332 -38.69 17.15 -8.23
C LEU A 332 -37.17 16.93 -8.17
N GLY A 333 -36.50 17.64 -7.27
CA GLY A 333 -35.09 17.41 -6.92
C GLY A 333 -34.89 16.10 -6.17
N ALA A 334 -33.71 15.91 -5.55
CA ALA A 334 -33.33 14.64 -4.92
C ALA A 334 -34.37 14.10 -3.91
N MET A 335 -34.85 14.95 -2.99
CA MET A 335 -35.90 14.58 -2.03
C MET A 335 -37.29 14.56 -2.66
N GLY A 336 -37.65 15.62 -3.39
CA GLY A 336 -38.99 15.82 -3.93
C GLY A 336 -39.40 14.74 -4.93
N PHE A 337 -38.46 14.24 -5.75
CA PHE A 337 -38.72 13.13 -6.66
C PHE A 337 -39.14 11.86 -5.91
N GLY A 338 -38.42 11.50 -4.84
CA GLY A 338 -38.75 10.35 -4.00
C GLY A 338 -40.14 10.50 -3.37
N MET A 339 -40.42 11.67 -2.79
CA MET A 339 -41.73 11.97 -2.19
C MET A 339 -42.87 11.90 -3.20
N ALA A 340 -42.73 12.55 -4.36
CA ALA A 340 -43.78 12.59 -5.38
C ALA A 340 -44.08 11.19 -5.95
N THR A 341 -43.04 10.39 -6.19
CA THR A 341 -43.22 9.00 -6.67
C THR A 341 -43.81 8.08 -5.60
N GLN A 342 -43.51 8.30 -4.32
CA GLN A 342 -44.15 7.58 -3.22
C GLN A 342 -45.64 7.89 -3.10
N LEU A 343 -46.05 9.14 -3.33
CA LEU A 343 -47.48 9.51 -3.37
C LEU A 343 -48.20 8.80 -4.52
N ILE A 344 -47.58 8.67 -5.69
CA ILE A 344 -48.13 7.86 -6.80
C ILE A 344 -48.29 6.39 -6.38
N LYS A 345 -47.27 5.78 -5.77
CA LYS A 345 -47.36 4.40 -5.24
C LYS A 345 -48.47 4.24 -4.21
N SER A 346 -48.72 5.29 -3.43
CA SER A 346 -49.81 5.38 -2.44
C SER A 346 -51.19 5.68 -3.06
N LYS A 347 -51.31 5.62 -4.40
CA LYS A 347 -52.53 5.78 -5.20
C LYS A 347 -53.11 7.20 -5.24
N PHE A 348 -52.31 8.22 -4.94
CA PHE A 348 -52.71 9.62 -5.19
C PHE A 348 -52.51 9.98 -6.66
N HIS A 349 -53.35 10.88 -7.19
CA HIS A 349 -53.11 11.50 -8.48
C HIS A 349 -52.18 12.70 -8.31
N VAL A 350 -50.96 12.62 -8.83
CA VAL A 350 -49.92 13.64 -8.61
C VAL A 350 -49.59 14.36 -9.92
N THR A 351 -49.77 15.68 -9.92
CA THR A 351 -49.32 16.58 -11.00
C THR A 351 -48.07 17.31 -10.54
N GLY A 352 -46.95 17.04 -11.20
CA GLY A 352 -45.62 17.48 -10.78
C GLY A 352 -45.01 18.54 -11.69
N PHE A 353 -44.28 19.48 -11.11
CA PHE A 353 -43.46 20.47 -11.82
C PHE A 353 -42.04 20.55 -11.23
N ASP A 354 -41.05 20.65 -12.11
CA ASP A 354 -39.69 21.05 -11.77
C ASP A 354 -39.07 21.83 -12.94
N VAL A 355 -38.19 22.78 -12.62
CA VAL A 355 -37.48 23.60 -13.63
C VAL A 355 -36.52 22.75 -14.47
N TYR A 356 -36.05 21.63 -13.94
CA TYR A 356 -35.14 20.70 -14.61
C TYR A 356 -35.93 19.65 -15.42
N LYS A 357 -36.02 19.87 -16.73
CA LYS A 357 -36.79 19.01 -17.65
C LYS A 357 -36.49 17.50 -17.55
N PRO A 358 -35.24 17.04 -17.31
CA PRO A 358 -34.96 15.61 -17.18
C PRO A 358 -35.63 14.95 -15.97
N THR A 359 -35.68 15.59 -14.80
CA THR A 359 -36.38 15.04 -13.63
C THR A 359 -37.89 15.01 -13.85
N LEU A 360 -38.45 16.02 -14.53
CA LEU A 360 -39.86 16.05 -14.93
C LEU A 360 -40.20 14.88 -15.88
N SER A 361 -39.36 14.62 -16.88
CA SER A 361 -39.55 13.49 -17.82
C SER A 361 -39.48 12.13 -17.11
N ARG A 362 -38.53 11.99 -16.18
CA ARG A 362 -38.40 10.80 -15.32
C ARG A 362 -39.63 10.63 -14.42
N PHE A 363 -40.22 11.72 -13.93
CA PHE A 363 -41.44 11.70 -13.12
C PHE A 363 -42.66 11.26 -13.93
N GLY A 364 -42.80 11.74 -15.17
CA GLY A 364 -43.81 11.25 -16.11
C GLY A 364 -43.69 9.75 -16.36
N SER A 365 -42.45 9.26 -16.53
CA SER A 365 -42.17 7.81 -16.69
C SER A 365 -42.51 6.99 -15.43
N ALA A 366 -42.53 7.62 -14.26
CA ALA A 366 -42.93 6.99 -12.99
C ALA A 366 -44.45 7.01 -12.75
N GLY A 367 -45.25 7.46 -13.72
CA GLY A 367 -46.71 7.49 -13.65
C GLY A 367 -47.31 8.83 -13.17
N GLY A 368 -46.49 9.87 -13.02
CA GLY A 368 -46.94 11.21 -12.65
C GLY A 368 -47.46 12.01 -13.85
N VAL A 369 -48.34 12.99 -13.58
CA VAL A 369 -48.77 13.95 -14.61
C VAL A 369 -47.78 15.11 -14.63
N MET A 370 -47.22 15.43 -15.80
CA MET A 370 -46.25 16.53 -15.93
C MET A 370 -46.97 17.86 -16.14
N ALA A 371 -46.60 18.87 -15.37
CA ALA A 371 -46.96 20.27 -15.60
C ALA A 371 -45.74 21.06 -16.10
N HIS A 372 -45.97 22.15 -16.84
CA HIS A 372 -44.93 23.02 -17.39
C HIS A 372 -44.70 24.30 -16.58
N THR A 373 -45.58 24.60 -15.63
CA THR A 373 -45.44 25.73 -14.69
C THR A 373 -45.93 25.36 -13.29
N PRO A 374 -45.51 26.09 -12.23
CA PRO A 374 -46.06 25.94 -10.88
C PRO A 374 -47.59 26.09 -10.84
N ALA A 375 -48.13 27.07 -11.59
CA ALA A 375 -49.57 27.28 -11.75
C ALA A 375 -50.28 26.04 -12.32
N GLU A 376 -49.77 25.45 -13.40
CA GLU A 376 -50.35 24.23 -13.98
C GLU A 376 -50.35 23.05 -13.00
N ALA A 377 -49.28 22.88 -12.21
CA ALA A 377 -49.20 21.82 -11.21
C ALA A 377 -50.20 22.00 -10.06
N SER A 378 -50.70 23.22 -9.86
CA SER A 378 -51.53 23.62 -8.73
C SER A 378 -53.01 23.77 -9.09
N LYS A 379 -53.36 23.61 -10.36
CA LYS A 379 -54.73 23.75 -10.83
C LYS A 379 -55.57 22.54 -10.43
N ASP A 380 -56.76 22.78 -9.87
CA ASP A 380 -57.74 21.76 -9.49
C ASP A 380 -57.20 20.69 -8.50
N VAL A 381 -56.26 21.06 -7.61
CA VAL A 381 -55.67 20.16 -6.60
C VAL A 381 -56.28 20.41 -5.22
N ASP A 382 -56.38 19.35 -4.41
CA ASP A 382 -56.83 19.46 -3.01
C ASP A 382 -55.67 19.92 -2.11
N VAL A 383 -54.46 19.42 -2.40
CA VAL A 383 -53.23 19.66 -1.66
C VAL A 383 -52.10 19.99 -2.62
N LEU A 384 -51.33 21.04 -2.33
CA LEU A 384 -50.08 21.38 -3.01
C LEU A 384 -48.89 21.09 -2.10
N VAL A 385 -47.96 20.25 -2.53
CA VAL A 385 -46.69 20.00 -1.84
C VAL A 385 -45.58 20.80 -2.51
N VAL A 386 -44.81 21.54 -1.71
CA VAL A 386 -43.66 22.33 -2.20
C VAL A 386 -42.38 21.86 -1.53
N MET A 387 -41.44 21.36 -2.34
CA MET A 387 -40.15 20.81 -1.90
C MET A 387 -38.99 21.37 -2.74
N VAL A 388 -38.52 22.55 -2.35
CA VAL A 388 -37.48 23.33 -3.05
C VAL A 388 -36.28 23.62 -2.13
N ALA A 389 -35.20 24.20 -2.67
CA ALA A 389 -33.94 24.32 -1.94
C ALA A 389 -33.93 25.44 -0.89
N ASN A 390 -34.63 26.56 -1.15
CA ASN A 390 -34.58 27.76 -0.30
C ASN A 390 -35.86 28.61 -0.39
N GLU A 391 -35.94 29.64 0.45
CA GLU A 391 -37.07 30.57 0.54
C GLU A 391 -37.38 31.31 -0.75
N ALA A 392 -36.37 31.76 -1.49
CA ALA A 392 -36.58 32.47 -2.76
C ALA A 392 -37.25 31.58 -3.81
N GLN A 393 -36.92 30.29 -3.84
CA GLN A 393 -37.58 29.33 -4.71
C GLN A 393 -39.01 29.02 -4.26
N ALA A 394 -39.27 28.94 -2.95
CA ALA A 394 -40.61 28.73 -2.42
C ALA A 394 -41.51 29.94 -2.74
N GLU A 395 -40.98 31.15 -2.54
CA GLU A 395 -41.61 32.41 -2.89
C GLU A 395 -41.96 32.48 -4.39
N ASN A 396 -41.02 32.13 -5.28
CA ASN A 396 -41.26 32.11 -6.72
C ASN A 396 -42.29 31.03 -7.12
N ALA A 397 -42.21 29.83 -6.54
CA ALA A 397 -43.19 28.77 -6.80
C ALA A 397 -44.63 29.17 -6.42
N LEU A 398 -44.79 29.97 -5.37
CA LEU A 398 -46.11 30.39 -4.87
C LEU A 398 -46.60 31.68 -5.53
N TYR A 399 -45.75 32.70 -5.64
CA TYR A 399 -46.12 34.07 -6.04
C TYR A 399 -45.33 34.64 -7.23
N GLY A 400 -44.50 33.83 -7.90
CA GLY A 400 -43.83 34.23 -9.13
C GLY A 400 -44.81 34.49 -10.29
N GLU A 401 -44.27 34.87 -11.45
CA GLU A 401 -45.07 35.21 -12.65
C GLU A 401 -46.05 34.10 -13.07
N ALA A 402 -45.65 32.83 -12.91
CA ALA A 402 -46.50 31.65 -13.10
C ALA A 402 -46.70 30.88 -11.77
N GLY A 403 -46.84 31.62 -10.67
CA GLY A 403 -46.95 31.10 -9.32
C GLY A 403 -48.28 30.40 -9.03
N SER A 404 -48.25 29.53 -8.02
CA SER A 404 -49.34 28.61 -7.67
C SER A 404 -50.55 29.28 -7.02
N VAL A 405 -50.34 30.33 -6.22
CA VAL A 405 -51.38 30.88 -5.33
C VAL A 405 -52.59 31.40 -6.10
N SER A 406 -52.37 32.09 -7.22
CA SER A 406 -53.45 32.68 -8.03
C SER A 406 -54.43 31.66 -8.64
N VAL A 407 -54.03 30.39 -8.76
CA VAL A 407 -54.80 29.33 -9.43
C VAL A 407 -55.21 28.16 -8.53
N LEU A 408 -54.67 28.09 -7.31
CA LEU A 408 -55.10 27.10 -6.30
C LEU A 408 -56.61 27.20 -6.05
N PRO A 409 -57.36 26.12 -5.85
CA PRO A 409 -58.78 26.22 -5.47
C PRO A 409 -58.97 26.90 -4.11
N ASP A 410 -60.11 27.57 -3.92
CA ASP A 410 -60.47 28.11 -2.61
C ASP A 410 -60.58 26.98 -1.58
N GLY A 411 -60.02 27.18 -0.39
CA GLY A 411 -59.95 26.16 0.64
C GLY A 411 -58.80 25.15 0.50
N ALA A 412 -58.02 25.18 -0.58
CA ALA A 412 -56.91 24.25 -0.80
C ALA A 412 -55.81 24.35 0.28
N SER A 413 -55.08 23.25 0.48
CA SER A 413 -54.01 23.18 1.47
C SER A 413 -52.63 23.16 0.83
N ILE A 414 -51.67 23.86 1.41
CA ILE A 414 -50.28 23.89 1.00
C ILE A 414 -49.44 23.21 2.08
N ILE A 415 -48.69 22.19 1.70
CA ILE A 415 -47.67 21.55 2.53
C ILE A 415 -46.31 22.07 2.06
N LEU A 416 -45.65 22.87 2.88
CA LEU A 416 -44.28 23.30 2.61
C LEU A 416 -43.30 22.39 3.35
N SER A 417 -42.57 21.55 2.60
CA SER A 417 -41.63 20.56 3.16
C SER A 417 -40.15 20.94 3.05
N SER A 418 -39.90 22.16 2.55
CA SER A 418 -38.56 22.69 2.34
C SER A 418 -37.90 23.07 3.67
N THR A 419 -36.58 22.91 3.80
CA THR A 419 -35.85 23.47 4.95
C THR A 419 -35.66 24.98 4.74
N ILE A 420 -36.43 25.78 5.48
CA ILE A 420 -36.47 27.24 5.40
C ILE A 420 -36.60 27.86 6.80
N SER A 421 -36.53 29.20 6.92
CA SER A 421 -36.65 29.84 8.23
C SER A 421 -38.07 29.76 8.80
N PRO A 422 -38.22 29.55 10.12
CA PRO A 422 -39.49 29.72 10.84
C PRO A 422 -40.12 31.10 10.59
N GLY A 423 -39.31 32.16 10.53
CA GLY A 423 -39.78 33.51 10.24
C GLY A 423 -40.45 33.64 8.87
N PHE A 424 -39.95 32.94 7.84
CA PHE A 424 -40.61 32.89 6.53
C PHE A 424 -41.98 32.22 6.61
N MET A 425 -42.11 31.09 7.31
CA MET A 425 -43.39 30.38 7.44
C MET A 425 -44.47 31.23 8.09
N ILE A 426 -44.13 31.96 9.15
CA ILE A 426 -45.06 32.86 9.84
C ILE A 426 -45.52 34.00 8.91
N ARG A 427 -44.59 34.58 8.12
CA ARG A 427 -44.94 35.62 7.13
C ARG A 427 -45.81 35.08 5.99
N LEU A 428 -45.51 33.87 5.53
CA LEU A 428 -46.26 33.21 4.45
C LEU A 428 -47.68 32.87 4.91
N GLU A 429 -47.85 32.35 6.12
CA GLU A 429 -49.16 32.07 6.71
C GLU A 429 -50.04 33.34 6.73
N LYS A 430 -49.47 34.46 7.21
CA LYS A 430 -50.17 35.75 7.21
C LYS A 430 -50.55 36.19 5.79
N ARG A 431 -49.63 36.07 4.83
CA ARG A 431 -49.89 36.48 3.45
C ARG A 431 -50.99 35.64 2.80
N LEU A 432 -50.98 34.32 3.00
CA LEU A 432 -52.02 33.42 2.48
C LEU A 432 -53.39 33.69 3.12
N HIS A 433 -53.41 34.09 4.39
CA HIS A 433 -54.64 34.54 5.04
C HIS A 433 -55.20 35.81 4.36
N ASP A 434 -54.34 36.77 4.02
CA ASP A 434 -54.73 38.03 3.37
C ASP A 434 -55.26 37.85 1.92
N GLU A 435 -55.10 36.67 1.31
CA GLU A 435 -55.71 36.32 0.02
C GLU A 435 -57.24 36.18 0.11
N ASN A 436 -57.82 36.02 1.30
CA ASN A 436 -59.28 35.87 1.53
C ASN A 436 -59.92 34.64 0.83
N ARG A 437 -59.15 33.57 0.63
CA ARG A 437 -59.58 32.36 -0.11
C ARG A 437 -59.57 31.08 0.72
N ASN A 438 -59.51 31.22 2.05
CA ASN A 438 -59.43 30.13 3.03
C ASN A 438 -58.31 29.10 2.74
N LEU A 439 -57.19 29.58 2.17
CA LEU A 439 -56.03 28.74 1.90
C LEU A 439 -55.36 28.33 3.22
N LYS A 440 -54.96 27.07 3.30
CA LYS A 440 -54.39 26.47 4.52
C LYS A 440 -52.91 26.21 4.32
N LEU A 441 -52.10 26.42 5.35
CA LEU A 441 -50.66 26.16 5.31
C LEU A 441 -50.28 25.13 6.37
N VAL A 442 -49.44 24.18 5.97
CA VAL A 442 -48.77 23.24 6.85
C VAL A 442 -47.26 23.34 6.64
N ASP A 443 -46.57 23.63 7.74
CA ASP A 443 -45.12 23.59 7.87
C ASP A 443 -44.67 22.15 8.14
N ALA A 444 -44.11 21.46 7.15
CA ALA A 444 -43.81 20.03 7.27
C ALA A 444 -42.41 19.66 6.73
N PRO A 445 -41.33 20.25 7.26
CA PRO A 445 -39.98 19.85 6.91
C PRO A 445 -39.72 18.38 7.26
N VAL A 446 -38.76 17.79 6.54
CA VAL A 446 -38.51 16.35 6.55
C VAL A 446 -37.08 15.98 6.94
N SER A 447 -36.90 14.76 7.44
CA SER A 447 -35.60 14.15 7.74
C SER A 447 -35.59 12.68 7.29
N GLY A 448 -34.44 12.18 6.83
CA GLY A 448 -34.26 10.78 6.42
C GLY A 448 -33.55 10.54 5.09
N GLY A 449 -33.30 11.60 4.30
CA GLY A 449 -32.57 11.50 3.03
C GLY A 449 -33.38 10.88 1.88
N VAL A 450 -32.73 10.80 0.71
CA VAL A 450 -33.37 10.45 -0.58
C VAL A 450 -33.99 9.05 -0.56
N LYS A 451 -33.32 8.08 0.08
CA LYS A 451 -33.82 6.70 0.18
C LYS A 451 -35.15 6.65 0.94
N ARG A 452 -35.20 7.20 2.16
CA ARG A 452 -36.43 7.23 2.97
C ARG A 452 -37.54 8.04 2.31
N ALA A 453 -37.21 9.05 1.51
CA ALA A 453 -38.20 9.77 0.71
C ALA A 453 -38.89 8.88 -0.33
N GLY A 454 -38.12 8.06 -1.07
CA GLY A 454 -38.67 7.12 -2.07
C GLY A 454 -39.40 5.91 -1.49
N ASP A 455 -39.10 5.58 -0.24
CA ASP A 455 -39.71 4.47 0.51
C ASP A 455 -40.95 4.91 1.33
N GLY A 456 -41.21 6.23 1.44
CA GLY A 456 -42.29 6.75 2.29
C GLY A 456 -42.06 6.61 3.78
N THR A 457 -40.80 6.52 4.19
CA THR A 457 -40.40 6.29 5.58
C THR A 457 -39.74 7.52 6.21
N LEU A 458 -40.04 8.73 5.73
CA LEU A 458 -39.46 9.95 6.28
C LEU A 458 -39.89 10.18 7.74
N THR A 459 -39.07 10.94 8.45
CA THR A 459 -39.52 11.62 9.66
C THR A 459 -40.01 13.01 9.25
N ILE A 460 -41.27 13.33 9.55
CA ILE A 460 -41.89 14.62 9.22
C ILE A 460 -42.23 15.37 10.52
N MET A 461 -41.85 16.64 10.58
CA MET A 461 -42.11 17.54 11.71
C MET A 461 -43.15 18.56 11.26
N ALA A 462 -44.44 18.22 11.41
CA ALA A 462 -45.54 19.01 10.87
C ALA A 462 -46.12 19.97 11.91
N SER A 463 -46.41 21.21 11.51
CA SER A 463 -47.17 22.18 12.30
C SER A 463 -48.07 23.04 11.41
N GLY A 464 -49.14 23.59 12.01
CA GLY A 464 -50.17 24.35 11.30
C GLY A 464 -51.43 24.44 12.14
N THR A 465 -52.51 24.98 11.57
CA THR A 465 -53.82 24.92 12.22
C THR A 465 -54.36 23.49 12.23
N ASN A 466 -55.24 23.15 13.17
CA ASN A 466 -55.85 21.82 13.22
C ASN A 466 -56.56 21.48 11.90
N GLU A 467 -57.30 22.43 11.33
CA GLU A 467 -57.98 22.25 10.05
C GLU A 467 -57.00 21.96 8.91
N ALA A 468 -55.87 22.67 8.84
CA ALA A 468 -54.84 22.44 7.83
C ALA A 468 -54.22 21.03 7.96
N LEU A 469 -53.95 20.60 9.19
CA LEU A 469 -53.38 19.29 9.49
C LEU A 469 -54.37 18.15 9.19
N GLU A 470 -55.66 18.33 9.48
CA GLU A 470 -56.71 17.37 9.13
C GLU A 470 -56.90 17.24 7.62
N CYS A 471 -56.82 18.36 6.88
CA CYS A 471 -56.91 18.34 5.42
C CYS A 471 -55.70 17.66 4.75
N THR A 472 -54.56 17.55 5.43
CA THR A 472 -53.29 17.07 4.85
C THR A 472 -52.78 15.77 5.47
N GLY A 473 -53.38 15.30 6.57
CA GLY A 473 -52.88 14.17 7.37
C GLY A 473 -52.70 12.87 6.58
N SER A 474 -53.56 12.60 5.60
CA SER A 474 -53.43 11.42 4.72
C SER A 474 -52.21 11.49 3.80
N VAL A 475 -51.87 12.69 3.30
CA VAL A 475 -50.67 12.94 2.48
C VAL A 475 -49.41 12.84 3.32
N LEU A 476 -49.39 13.50 4.49
CA LEU A 476 -48.24 13.47 5.41
C LEU A 476 -47.95 12.03 5.85
N SER A 477 -48.98 11.26 6.22
CA SER A 477 -48.82 9.88 6.64
C SER A 477 -48.33 8.95 5.52
N ALA A 478 -48.62 9.23 4.25
CA ALA A 478 -48.15 8.41 3.13
C ALA A 478 -46.65 8.60 2.85
N LEU A 479 -46.09 9.73 3.31
CA LEU A 479 -44.69 10.10 3.15
C LEU A 479 -43.82 9.75 4.36
N SER A 480 -44.43 9.43 5.50
CA SER A 480 -43.74 9.29 6.79
C SER A 480 -43.88 7.91 7.42
N GLU A 481 -42.79 7.41 7.99
CA GLU A 481 -42.83 6.38 9.02
C GLU A 481 -43.09 7.01 10.40
N LYS A 482 -42.48 8.17 10.65
CA LYS A 482 -42.64 8.94 11.89
C LYS A 482 -43.19 10.33 11.58
N LEU A 483 -44.41 10.61 12.04
CA LEU A 483 -45.06 11.91 11.91
C LEU A 483 -45.15 12.56 13.30
N TYR A 484 -44.53 13.72 13.46
CA TYR A 484 -44.60 14.51 14.69
C TYR A 484 -45.42 15.76 14.44
N ILE A 485 -46.49 15.98 15.23
CA ILE A 485 -47.28 17.21 15.16
C ILE A 485 -46.81 18.18 16.23
N ILE A 486 -46.17 19.27 15.81
CA ILE A 486 -45.59 20.27 16.70
C ILE A 486 -46.59 21.41 16.92
N LYS A 487 -47.04 21.60 18.15
CA LYS A 487 -47.84 22.76 18.57
C LYS A 487 -47.01 24.05 18.47
N GLY A 488 -47.69 25.15 18.18
CA GLY A 488 -47.07 26.47 18.01
C GLY A 488 -47.43 27.18 16.69
N GLY A 489 -48.23 26.53 15.82
CA GLY A 489 -48.61 27.08 14.51
C GLY A 489 -47.52 26.92 13.46
N CYS A 490 -47.67 27.55 12.30
CA CYS A 490 -46.66 27.53 11.24
C CYS A 490 -45.33 28.12 11.75
N GLY A 491 -44.21 27.49 11.42
CA GLY A 491 -42.87 27.84 11.90
C GLY A 491 -42.35 26.91 12.99
N ALA A 492 -43.23 26.24 13.76
CA ALA A 492 -42.80 25.33 14.82
C ALA A 492 -42.11 24.06 14.28
N GLY A 493 -42.62 23.48 13.19
CA GLY A 493 -42.00 22.35 12.50
C GLY A 493 -40.62 22.72 11.92
N SER A 494 -40.56 23.84 11.20
CA SER A 494 -39.34 24.46 10.68
C SER A 494 -38.33 24.75 11.78
N PHE A 495 -38.78 25.15 12.98
CA PHE A 495 -37.90 25.41 14.10
C PHE A 495 -37.23 24.13 14.61
N VAL A 496 -37.99 23.06 14.85
CA VAL A 496 -37.43 21.76 15.26
C VAL A 496 -36.45 21.25 14.20
N LYS A 497 -36.80 21.40 12.91
CA LYS A 497 -35.90 21.04 11.81
C LYS A 497 -34.63 21.88 11.83
N MET A 498 -34.73 23.18 12.06
CA MET A 498 -33.58 24.09 12.14
C MET A 498 -32.62 23.68 13.27
N VAL A 499 -33.13 23.34 14.46
CA VAL A 499 -32.31 22.83 15.57
C VAL A 499 -31.64 21.50 15.19
N ASN A 500 -32.34 20.61 14.49
CA ASN A 500 -31.73 19.39 13.96
C ASN A 500 -30.61 19.68 12.95
N GLN A 501 -30.79 20.64 12.03
CA GLN A 501 -29.78 21.02 11.05
C GLN A 501 -28.58 21.74 11.69
N MET A 502 -28.81 22.51 12.76
CA MET A 502 -27.76 23.10 13.58
C MET A 502 -26.81 22.04 14.13
N LEU A 503 -27.35 21.04 14.81
CA LEU A 503 -26.56 19.93 15.35
C LEU A 503 -25.88 19.14 14.24
N ALA A 504 -26.60 18.81 13.16
CA ALA A 504 -26.03 18.13 12.01
C ALA A 504 -24.82 18.86 11.43
N GLY A 505 -24.93 20.16 11.15
CA GLY A 505 -23.86 20.95 10.57
C GLY A 505 -22.63 21.04 11.48
N VAL A 506 -22.84 21.25 12.78
CA VAL A 506 -21.75 21.24 13.77
C VAL A 506 -21.10 19.86 13.88
N HIS A 507 -21.87 18.78 13.83
CA HIS A 507 -21.33 17.42 13.88
C HIS A 507 -20.48 17.08 12.66
N ILE A 508 -20.86 17.54 11.45
CA ILE A 508 -20.03 17.38 10.24
C ILE A 508 -18.74 18.20 10.35
N ALA A 509 -18.84 19.47 10.74
CA ALA A 509 -17.67 20.34 10.86
C ALA A 509 -16.70 19.87 11.96
N SER A 510 -17.23 19.37 13.09
CA SER A 510 -16.42 18.79 14.16
C SER A 510 -15.83 17.43 13.79
N ALA A 511 -16.52 16.62 12.98
CA ALA A 511 -15.95 15.40 12.42
C ALA A 511 -14.73 15.72 11.52
N ALA A 512 -14.84 16.73 10.66
CA ALA A 512 -13.72 17.20 9.84
C ALA A 512 -12.54 17.68 10.70
N GLU A 513 -12.78 18.52 11.72
CA GLU A 513 -11.75 18.98 12.66
C GLU A 513 -11.08 17.80 13.39
N ALA A 514 -11.89 16.87 13.90
CA ALA A 514 -11.44 15.70 14.65
C ALA A 514 -10.60 14.75 13.80
N MET A 515 -11.07 14.42 12.58
CA MET A 515 -10.36 13.51 11.69
C MET A 515 -9.06 14.12 11.16
N ALA A 516 -9.06 15.41 10.81
CA ALA A 516 -7.84 16.09 10.40
C ALA A 516 -6.84 16.23 11.55
N PHE A 517 -7.31 16.49 12.78
CA PHE A 517 -6.46 16.49 13.96
C PHE A 517 -5.90 15.09 14.27
N GLY A 518 -6.73 14.05 14.11
CA GLY A 518 -6.29 12.65 14.22
C GLY A 518 -5.20 12.30 13.22
N ALA A 519 -5.35 12.70 11.95
CA ALA A 519 -4.33 12.55 10.94
C ALA A 519 -3.05 13.33 11.30
N ARG A 520 -3.17 14.55 11.85
CA ARG A 520 -2.02 15.34 12.34
C ARG A 520 -1.26 14.67 13.48
N LEU A 521 -1.99 13.92 14.32
CA LEU A 521 -1.45 13.11 15.41
C LEU A 521 -0.82 11.79 14.93
N ASP A 522 -0.78 11.56 13.62
CA ASP A 522 -0.25 10.34 13.00
C ASP A 522 -1.07 9.09 13.37
N LEU A 523 -2.39 9.26 13.46
CA LEU A 523 -3.33 8.16 13.64
C LEU A 523 -3.79 7.62 12.30
N ASN A 524 -3.93 6.30 12.19
CA ASN A 524 -4.64 5.70 11.08
C ASN A 524 -6.10 6.17 11.09
N SER A 525 -6.51 6.91 10.06
CA SER A 525 -7.82 7.55 10.01
C SER A 525 -8.98 6.55 9.92
N ARG A 526 -8.81 5.39 9.26
CA ARG A 526 -9.84 4.32 9.26
C ARG A 526 -10.02 3.72 10.65
N ILE A 527 -8.93 3.36 11.33
CA ILE A 527 -9.03 2.78 12.67
C ILE A 527 -9.58 3.81 13.66
N LEU A 528 -9.14 5.07 13.56
CA LEU A 528 -9.71 6.17 14.36
C LEU A 528 -11.21 6.29 14.16
N PHE A 529 -11.69 6.28 12.91
CA PHE A 529 -13.13 6.27 12.61
C PHE A 529 -13.85 5.10 13.29
N GLU A 530 -13.32 3.88 13.16
CA GLU A 530 -13.92 2.69 13.78
C GLU A 530 -13.97 2.77 15.31
N VAL A 531 -12.93 3.29 15.96
CA VAL A 531 -12.91 3.45 17.42
C VAL A 531 -13.92 4.51 17.85
N ILE A 532 -13.98 5.66 17.16
CA ILE A 532 -14.87 6.75 17.53
C ILE A 532 -16.33 6.34 17.38
N LEU A 533 -16.69 5.54 16.37
CA LEU A 533 -18.04 4.98 16.23
C LEU A 533 -18.53 4.21 17.45
N GLN A 534 -17.59 3.63 18.21
CA GLN A 534 -17.88 2.85 19.42
C GLN A 534 -17.76 3.69 20.70
N SER A 535 -17.36 4.96 20.59
CA SER A 535 -16.99 5.85 21.69
C SER A 535 -17.99 7.00 21.91
N GLY A 536 -17.84 7.73 23.01
CA GLY A 536 -18.74 8.83 23.39
C GLY A 536 -18.81 10.01 22.39
N GLY A 537 -17.80 10.19 21.54
CA GLY A 537 -17.78 11.21 20.48
C GLY A 537 -18.57 10.85 19.22
N ALA A 538 -19.19 9.68 19.15
CA ALA A 538 -19.98 9.26 18.00
C ALA A 538 -21.20 10.17 17.76
N SER A 539 -21.48 10.44 16.48
CA SER A 539 -22.73 11.07 16.05
C SER A 539 -23.21 10.46 14.75
N TRP A 540 -24.49 10.66 14.43
CA TRP A 540 -25.06 10.17 13.16
C TRP A 540 -24.30 10.73 11.95
N MET A 541 -23.91 12.01 12.01
CA MET A 541 -23.13 12.65 10.95
C MET A 541 -21.69 12.17 10.88
N PHE A 542 -21.06 11.82 12.01
CA PHE A 542 -19.73 11.21 12.01
C PHE A 542 -19.76 9.86 11.30
N GLU A 543 -20.72 9.00 11.65
CA GLU A 543 -20.92 7.69 11.03
C GLU A 543 -21.18 7.82 9.52
N ASN A 544 -21.97 8.81 9.12
CA ASN A 544 -22.38 8.93 7.74
C ASN A 544 -21.36 9.67 6.85
N ARG A 545 -20.67 10.71 7.34
CA ARG A 545 -19.81 11.58 6.51
C ARG A 545 -18.33 11.26 6.56
N VAL A 546 -17.81 10.70 7.64
CA VAL A 546 -16.39 10.35 7.69
C VAL A 546 -16.01 9.30 6.63
N PRO A 547 -16.85 8.30 6.27
CA PRO A 547 -16.55 7.43 5.13
C PRO A 547 -16.28 8.18 3.83
N HIS A 548 -17.04 9.24 3.53
CA HIS A 548 -16.82 10.08 2.34
C HIS A 548 -15.45 10.78 2.38
N MET A 549 -15.05 11.27 3.56
CA MET A 549 -13.73 11.86 3.77
C MET A 549 -12.63 10.82 3.51
N LEU A 550 -12.75 9.65 4.15
CA LEU A 550 -11.77 8.56 4.06
C LEU A 550 -11.62 8.00 2.64
N ASP A 551 -12.73 7.84 1.93
CA ASP A 551 -12.75 7.26 0.58
C ASP A 551 -12.50 8.32 -0.51
N ASN A 552 -12.35 9.60 -0.13
CA ASN A 552 -12.16 10.74 -1.04
C ASN A 552 -13.27 10.87 -2.11
N ASP A 553 -14.47 10.35 -1.82
CA ASP A 553 -15.66 10.46 -2.66
C ASP A 553 -16.57 11.58 -2.15
N TYR A 554 -16.60 12.68 -2.90
CA TYR A 554 -17.41 13.85 -2.59
C TYR A 554 -18.57 14.05 -3.57
N THR A 555 -19.08 12.95 -4.12
CA THR A 555 -20.33 12.94 -4.89
C THR A 555 -21.45 13.52 -4.03
N PRO A 556 -22.09 14.64 -4.44
CA PRO A 556 -22.95 15.40 -3.56
C PRO A 556 -24.31 14.71 -3.36
N TYR A 557 -24.48 14.02 -2.23
CA TYR A 557 -25.80 13.63 -1.73
C TYR A 557 -26.45 14.77 -0.93
N SER A 558 -25.61 15.59 -0.30
CA SER A 558 -25.94 16.88 0.33
C SER A 558 -24.74 17.79 0.13
N ALA A 559 -24.93 18.97 -0.47
CA ALA A 559 -23.82 19.83 -0.86
C ALA A 559 -23.35 20.75 0.27
N ILE A 560 -22.10 21.20 0.25
CA ILE A 560 -21.56 22.24 1.16
C ILE A 560 -22.50 23.46 1.23
N ASP A 561 -23.01 23.92 0.09
CA ASP A 561 -23.90 25.11 0.03
C ASP A 561 -25.25 24.89 0.73
N ILE A 562 -25.66 23.64 0.96
CA ILE A 562 -26.84 23.34 1.79
C ILE A 562 -26.58 23.72 3.24
N PHE A 563 -25.40 23.39 3.78
CA PHE A 563 -25.03 23.76 5.14
C PHE A 563 -24.60 25.22 5.30
N VAL A 564 -24.12 25.88 4.23
CA VAL A 564 -24.04 27.34 4.19
C VAL A 564 -25.42 27.96 4.39
N LYS A 565 -26.43 27.50 3.64
CA LYS A 565 -27.81 27.99 3.77
C LYS A 565 -28.42 27.66 5.13
N ASP A 566 -28.40 26.39 5.54
CA ASP A 566 -29.09 25.92 6.76
C ASP A 566 -28.48 26.52 8.03
N LEU A 567 -27.14 26.56 8.16
CA LEU A 567 -26.51 27.24 9.30
C LEU A 567 -26.64 28.77 9.22
N GLY A 568 -26.76 29.33 8.01
CA GLY A 568 -27.14 30.73 7.82
C GLY A 568 -28.51 31.05 8.43
N ILE A 569 -29.51 30.18 8.21
CA ILE A 569 -30.84 30.29 8.84
C ILE A 569 -30.70 30.21 10.37
N VAL A 570 -29.94 29.23 10.87
CA VAL A 570 -29.70 29.06 12.32
C VAL A 570 -29.10 30.34 12.94
N CYS A 571 -28.05 30.91 12.33
CA CYS A 571 -27.43 32.13 12.85
C CYS A 571 -28.37 33.34 12.81
N HIS A 572 -29.18 33.46 11.75
CA HIS A 572 -30.17 34.52 11.61
C HIS A 572 -31.25 34.42 12.70
N GLU A 573 -31.83 33.24 12.89
CA GLU A 573 -32.88 33.02 13.89
C GLU A 573 -32.32 33.10 15.32
N GLY A 574 -31.13 32.59 15.59
CA GLY A 574 -30.45 32.79 16.87
C GLY A 574 -30.34 34.28 17.24
N SER A 575 -30.05 35.12 16.25
CA SER A 575 -30.04 36.58 16.42
C SER A 575 -31.44 37.14 16.73
N ASN A 576 -32.47 36.70 16.01
CA ASN A 576 -33.87 37.11 16.25
C ASN A 576 -34.36 36.73 17.65
N PHE A 577 -34.04 35.52 18.12
CA PHE A 577 -34.40 35.02 19.44
C PHE A 577 -33.48 35.52 20.57
N LYS A 578 -32.39 36.23 20.22
CA LYS A 578 -31.35 36.73 21.13
C LYS A 578 -30.67 35.61 21.92
N VAL A 579 -30.41 34.48 21.25
CA VAL A 579 -29.64 33.36 21.79
C VAL A 579 -28.31 33.30 21.02
N PRO A 580 -27.17 33.64 21.66
CA PRO A 580 -25.86 33.47 21.06
C PRO A 580 -25.55 32.01 20.69
N LEU A 581 -25.30 31.73 19.42
CA LEU A 581 -24.97 30.41 18.88
C LEU A 581 -23.53 30.40 18.36
N HIS A 582 -22.57 30.36 19.27
CA HIS A 582 -21.16 30.56 18.99
C HIS A 582 -20.54 29.37 18.23
N ILE A 583 -20.81 28.13 18.64
CA ILE A 583 -20.28 26.95 17.96
C ILE A 583 -20.89 26.85 16.56
N SER A 584 -22.19 27.07 16.48
CA SER A 584 -22.94 27.06 15.22
C SER A 584 -22.43 28.14 14.25
N ALA A 585 -22.09 29.34 14.75
CA ALA A 585 -21.51 30.40 13.93
C ALA A 585 -20.11 30.04 13.40
N ILE A 586 -19.25 29.40 14.20
CA ILE A 586 -17.94 28.93 13.72
C ILE A 586 -18.09 27.82 12.68
N ALA A 587 -18.99 26.85 12.91
CA ALA A 587 -19.28 25.82 11.92
C ALA A 587 -19.76 26.43 10.60
N HIS A 588 -20.65 27.42 10.65
CA HIS A 588 -21.10 28.16 9.47
C HIS A 588 -19.94 28.81 8.72
N GLN A 589 -18.98 29.43 9.43
CA GLN A 589 -17.79 30.02 8.80
C GLN A 589 -16.89 28.96 8.13
N GLN A 590 -16.81 27.74 8.65
CA GLN A 590 -16.08 26.64 7.99
C GLN A 590 -16.73 26.26 6.65
N PHE A 591 -18.06 26.12 6.61
CA PHE A 591 -18.78 25.84 5.36
C PHE A 591 -18.71 26.99 4.36
N LEU A 592 -18.82 28.24 4.83
CA LEU A 592 -18.62 29.42 3.98
C LEU A 592 -17.21 29.45 3.37
N SER A 593 -16.20 29.12 4.17
CA SER A 593 -14.81 29.04 3.69
C SER A 593 -14.63 27.96 2.63
N ALA A 594 -15.23 26.78 2.83
CA ALA A 594 -15.22 25.70 1.84
C ALA A 594 -15.95 26.10 0.54
N SER A 595 -17.12 26.73 0.65
CA SER A 595 -17.87 27.23 -0.50
C SER A 595 -17.06 28.28 -1.28
N ALA A 596 -16.47 29.26 -0.59
CA ALA A 596 -15.59 30.27 -1.18
C ALA A 596 -14.33 29.68 -1.83
N ALA A 597 -13.87 28.52 -1.36
CA ALA A 597 -12.77 27.77 -1.97
C ALA A 597 -13.18 26.96 -3.22
N GLY A 598 -14.43 27.09 -3.70
CA GLY A 598 -14.95 26.41 -4.89
C GLY A 598 -15.54 25.02 -4.61
N LEU A 599 -15.72 24.64 -3.34
CA LEU A 599 -16.24 23.32 -2.94
C LEU A 599 -17.77 23.31 -2.76
N GLY A 600 -18.47 24.42 -3.01
CA GLY A 600 -19.90 24.59 -2.71
C GLY A 600 -20.83 23.50 -3.25
N ARG A 601 -20.49 22.92 -4.41
CA ARG A 601 -21.27 21.85 -5.08
C ARG A 601 -20.82 20.43 -4.73
N GLN A 602 -19.75 20.26 -3.96
CA GLN A 602 -19.30 18.95 -3.48
C GLN A 602 -20.10 18.52 -2.25
N ASP A 603 -20.05 17.22 -1.92
CA ASP A 603 -20.60 16.69 -0.68
C ASP A 603 -20.14 17.49 0.54
N ASP A 604 -21.02 17.68 1.52
CA ASP A 604 -20.75 18.49 2.70
C ASP A 604 -19.60 17.96 3.58
N ALA A 605 -19.20 16.69 3.42
CA ALA A 605 -17.97 16.13 3.99
C ALA A 605 -16.69 16.83 3.48
N ALA A 606 -16.75 17.49 2.31
CA ALA A 606 -15.62 18.20 1.70
C ALA A 606 -15.11 19.37 2.55
N VAL A 607 -15.82 19.76 3.62
CA VAL A 607 -15.34 20.74 4.60
C VAL A 607 -14.00 20.30 5.23
N VAL A 608 -13.71 19.00 5.29
CA VAL A 608 -12.40 18.47 5.73
C VAL A 608 -11.23 18.98 4.87
N LYS A 609 -11.46 19.23 3.58
CA LYS A 609 -10.43 19.74 2.66
C LYS A 609 -9.89 21.10 3.07
N MET A 610 -10.64 21.87 3.88
CA MET A 610 -10.13 23.11 4.45
C MET A 610 -8.97 22.84 5.42
N TYR A 611 -9.09 21.84 6.28
CA TYR A 611 -8.00 21.44 7.16
C TYR A 611 -6.84 20.83 6.37
N GLU A 612 -7.13 19.96 5.39
CA GLU A 612 -6.08 19.40 4.53
C GLU A 612 -5.27 20.48 3.82
N LYS A 613 -5.95 21.48 3.25
CA LYS A 613 -5.32 22.60 2.55
C LYS A 613 -4.52 23.50 3.49
N LEU A 614 -5.03 23.76 4.71
CA LEU A 614 -4.38 24.65 5.67
C LEU A 614 -3.16 24.02 6.35
N THR A 615 -3.17 22.70 6.55
CA THR A 615 -2.20 22.01 7.42
C THR A 615 -1.34 20.99 6.69
N GLY A 616 -1.68 20.64 5.45
CA GLY A 616 -0.99 19.63 4.65
C GLY A 616 -1.30 18.19 5.03
N VAL A 617 -2.13 17.96 6.06
CA VAL A 617 -2.57 16.60 6.42
C VAL A 617 -3.55 16.04 5.38
N LYS A 618 -3.65 14.71 5.31
CA LYS A 618 -4.64 14.01 4.51
C LYS A 618 -5.50 13.12 5.38
N VAL A 619 -6.81 13.23 5.23
CA VAL A 619 -7.79 12.37 5.88
C VAL A 619 -8.24 11.35 4.85
N GLU A 620 -7.60 10.19 4.85
CA GLU A 620 -7.86 9.12 3.89
C GLU A 620 -7.86 7.76 4.61
N ALA A 621 -8.60 6.80 4.07
CA ALA A 621 -8.80 5.47 4.67
C ALA A 621 -7.48 4.74 4.95
N ASN A 622 -6.46 5.02 4.14
CA ASN A 622 -5.28 4.19 4.07
C ASN A 622 -4.06 5.01 4.45
N PRO A 623 -3.27 4.59 5.45
CA PRO A 623 -1.97 5.16 5.68
C PRO A 623 -1.11 4.74 4.50
N SER A 624 -1.06 5.58 3.48
CA SER A 624 -0.01 5.49 2.47
C SER A 624 1.30 5.71 3.23
N VAL A 625 2.09 4.66 3.43
CA VAL A 625 3.34 4.74 4.18
C VAL A 625 4.35 5.41 3.25
N SER A 626 5.10 6.37 3.78
CA SER A 626 6.22 6.98 3.05
C SER A 626 7.14 5.87 2.54
N GLN A 627 7.26 5.75 1.21
CA GLN A 627 8.09 4.72 0.59
C GLN A 627 9.52 4.84 1.10
N LYS A 628 10.01 6.08 1.21
CA LYS A 628 11.35 6.39 1.70
C LYS A 628 11.55 5.92 3.13
N ASP A 629 10.61 6.18 4.04
CA ASP A 629 10.78 5.82 5.46
C ASP A 629 10.68 4.31 5.66
N LEU A 630 9.77 3.64 4.95
CA LEU A 630 9.65 2.19 5.01
C LEU A 630 10.90 1.51 4.46
N LEU A 631 11.41 1.93 3.30
CA LEU A 631 12.63 1.36 2.72
C LEU A 631 13.88 1.65 3.59
N ASN A 632 13.96 2.82 4.22
CA ASN A 632 15.07 3.16 5.14
C ASN A 632 15.04 2.36 6.44
N SER A 633 13.88 1.81 6.83
CA SER A 633 13.75 0.99 8.04
C SER A 633 14.27 -0.44 7.85
N LEU A 634 14.41 -0.88 6.59
CA LEU A 634 14.88 -2.22 6.25
C LEU A 634 16.40 -2.34 6.48
N PRO A 635 16.89 -3.54 6.81
CA PRO A 635 18.33 -3.81 6.84
C PRO A 635 18.97 -3.50 5.48
N PRO A 636 20.28 -3.17 5.43
CA PRO A 636 20.98 -2.92 4.18
C PRO A 636 20.91 -4.15 3.28
N GLU A 637 20.86 -3.94 1.96
CA GLU A 637 20.84 -5.02 0.98
C GLU A 637 22.04 -5.96 1.14
N TRP A 638 21.86 -7.23 0.72
CA TRP A 638 22.94 -8.20 0.71
C TRP A 638 24.14 -7.66 -0.08
N SER A 639 25.33 -7.73 0.52
CA SER A 639 26.50 -6.98 0.07
C SER A 639 27.12 -7.50 -1.24
N GLU A 640 26.88 -8.76 -1.58
CA GLU A 640 27.41 -9.41 -2.79
C GLU A 640 26.31 -9.57 -3.84
N ASP A 641 26.67 -9.46 -5.12
CA ASP A 641 25.73 -9.70 -6.22
C ASP A 641 25.62 -11.21 -6.50
N PRO A 642 24.48 -11.87 -6.21
CA PRO A 642 24.36 -13.30 -6.44
C PRO A 642 24.25 -13.67 -7.94
N LEU A 643 24.11 -12.70 -8.85
CA LEU A 643 23.94 -13.01 -10.29
C LEU A 643 25.11 -13.81 -10.87
N GLU A 644 26.34 -13.50 -10.50
CA GLU A 644 27.52 -14.26 -10.96
C GLU A 644 27.45 -15.72 -10.49
N ILE A 645 27.05 -15.93 -9.23
CA ILE A 645 26.87 -17.27 -8.64
C ILE A 645 25.73 -18.02 -9.35
N ILE A 646 24.62 -17.36 -9.65
CA ILE A 646 23.49 -17.94 -10.39
C ILE A 646 23.94 -18.36 -11.80
N GLN A 647 24.66 -17.50 -12.52
CA GLN A 647 25.18 -17.77 -13.87
C GLN A 647 26.19 -18.92 -13.86
N GLU A 648 27.08 -18.99 -12.87
CA GLU A 648 28.02 -20.09 -12.69
C GLU A 648 27.33 -21.42 -12.36
N MET A 649 26.28 -21.40 -11.53
CA MET A 649 25.50 -22.59 -11.16
C MET A 649 24.64 -23.10 -12.33
N GLU A 650 24.10 -22.23 -13.16
CA GLU A 650 23.31 -22.62 -14.35
C GLU A 650 24.18 -23.13 -15.50
N HIS A 651 25.37 -22.56 -15.73
CA HIS A 651 26.30 -23.06 -16.75
C HIS A 651 26.76 -24.51 -16.52
N GLN A 652 26.71 -24.99 -15.28
CA GLN A 652 27.02 -26.40 -14.95
C GLN A 652 25.90 -27.38 -15.34
N ASN A 653 24.72 -26.90 -15.76
CA ASN A 653 23.52 -27.71 -15.97
C ASN A 653 22.75 -27.38 -17.28
N ALA A 654 23.46 -27.13 -18.38
CA ALA A 654 22.90 -26.81 -19.72
C ALA A 654 22.05 -27.91 -20.40
N SER A 655 21.45 -28.84 -19.63
CA SER A 655 20.62 -29.95 -20.15
C SER A 655 19.12 -29.84 -19.83
N LYS A 656 18.69 -28.77 -19.15
CA LYS A 656 17.30 -28.62 -18.70
C LYS A 656 16.58 -27.48 -19.42
N VAL A 657 15.28 -27.69 -19.65
CA VAL A 657 14.36 -26.73 -20.26
C VAL A 657 13.59 -26.01 -19.16
N LEU A 658 13.66 -24.68 -19.11
CA LEU A 658 12.82 -23.87 -18.21
C LEU A 658 11.44 -23.68 -18.84
N VAL A 659 10.38 -24.06 -18.13
CA VAL A 659 9.00 -23.85 -18.58
C VAL A 659 8.35 -22.82 -17.66
N VAL A 660 7.91 -21.71 -18.23
CA VAL A 660 7.29 -20.61 -17.48
C VAL A 660 5.79 -20.64 -17.72
N LEU A 661 5.01 -20.89 -16.67
CA LEU A 661 3.56 -20.79 -16.72
C LEU A 661 3.19 -19.32 -16.44
N ASP A 662 2.67 -18.63 -17.45
CA ASP A 662 2.32 -17.21 -17.35
C ASP A 662 0.82 -17.01 -17.51
N ASP A 663 0.20 -16.50 -16.46
CA ASP A 663 -1.25 -16.44 -16.34
C ASP A 663 -1.86 -15.19 -17.00
N ASP A 664 -1.05 -14.15 -17.12
CA ASP A 664 -1.35 -12.89 -17.78
C ASP A 664 -0.08 -12.48 -18.52
N PRO A 665 -0.08 -12.27 -19.86
CA PRO A 665 1.12 -12.17 -20.72
C PRO A 665 2.13 -11.04 -20.40
N THR A 666 2.04 -10.43 -19.22
CA THR A 666 3.03 -9.53 -18.62
C THR A 666 4.42 -10.13 -18.50
N GLY A 667 4.56 -11.44 -18.19
CA GLY A 667 5.87 -12.10 -18.07
C GLY A 667 6.64 -12.14 -19.39
N THR A 668 5.94 -12.16 -20.52
CA THR A 668 6.56 -12.10 -21.86
C THR A 668 7.17 -10.72 -22.20
N GLN A 669 6.84 -9.67 -21.45
CA GLN A 669 7.30 -8.29 -21.73
C GLN A 669 8.78 -8.07 -21.38
N THR A 670 9.37 -8.96 -20.59
CA THR A 670 10.74 -8.83 -20.06
C THR A 670 11.75 -9.73 -20.79
N VAL A 671 11.31 -10.49 -21.79
CA VAL A 671 12.11 -11.49 -22.52
C VAL A 671 12.03 -11.30 -24.03
N HIS A 672 13.07 -11.74 -24.76
CA HIS A 672 13.10 -11.77 -26.24
C HIS A 672 13.55 -13.15 -26.73
N ASP A 673 13.17 -13.56 -27.95
CA ASP A 673 13.57 -14.84 -28.56
C ASP A 673 13.24 -16.10 -27.72
N ILE A 674 12.13 -16.06 -26.96
CA ILE A 674 11.59 -17.20 -26.22
C ILE A 674 10.20 -17.56 -26.78
N ASP A 675 9.97 -18.84 -27.08
CA ASP A 675 8.69 -19.34 -27.57
C ASP A 675 7.59 -19.22 -26.49
N VAL A 676 6.37 -18.88 -26.90
CA VAL A 676 5.19 -18.77 -26.03
C VAL A 676 4.09 -19.68 -26.58
N LEU A 677 3.78 -20.76 -25.86
CA LEU A 677 2.65 -21.64 -26.15
C LEU A 677 1.37 -21.01 -25.61
N THR A 678 0.34 -20.91 -26.46
CA THR A 678 -0.97 -20.34 -26.09
C THR A 678 -1.99 -21.43 -25.73
N GLU A 679 -1.59 -22.70 -25.79
CA GLU A 679 -2.40 -23.88 -25.57
C GLU A 679 -1.58 -24.99 -24.90
N TRP A 680 -2.28 -25.92 -24.26
CA TRP A 680 -1.71 -26.95 -23.38
C TRP A 680 -1.85 -28.37 -23.93
N SER A 681 -2.03 -28.51 -25.25
CA SER A 681 -2.20 -29.84 -25.83
C SER A 681 -0.91 -30.66 -25.62
N ILE A 682 -1.07 -31.97 -25.33
CA ILE A 682 0.07 -32.90 -25.20
C ILE A 682 0.95 -32.86 -26.46
N GLU A 683 0.35 -32.65 -27.63
CA GLU A 683 1.05 -32.55 -28.91
C GLU A 683 1.91 -31.27 -29.00
N SER A 684 1.38 -30.13 -28.57
CA SER A 684 2.10 -28.84 -28.57
C SER A 684 3.23 -28.83 -27.54
N LEU A 685 3.02 -29.42 -26.36
CA LEU A 685 4.07 -29.60 -25.36
C LEU A 685 5.15 -30.57 -25.84
N ALA A 686 4.76 -31.71 -26.41
CA ALA A 686 5.72 -32.69 -26.93
C ALA A 686 6.57 -32.13 -28.07
N ASP A 687 5.96 -31.38 -29.01
CA ASP A 687 6.69 -30.69 -30.07
C ASP A 687 7.67 -29.67 -29.49
N GLN A 688 7.24 -28.86 -28.52
CA GLN A 688 8.10 -27.84 -27.92
C GLN A 688 9.27 -28.45 -27.13
N PHE A 689 9.03 -29.50 -26.33
CA PHE A 689 10.13 -30.22 -25.67
C PHE A 689 11.08 -30.91 -26.66
N SER A 690 10.58 -31.38 -27.81
CA SER A 690 11.42 -32.02 -28.83
C SER A 690 12.46 -31.09 -29.45
N ARG A 691 12.15 -29.78 -29.50
CA ARG A 691 13.04 -28.72 -29.98
C ARG A 691 14.18 -28.40 -29.02
N LYS A 692 14.16 -28.98 -27.81
CA LYS A 692 15.13 -28.74 -26.73
C LYS A 692 15.39 -27.25 -26.45
N PRO A 693 14.32 -26.44 -26.26
CA PRO A 693 14.48 -25.03 -25.97
C PRO A 693 15.19 -24.85 -24.62
N VAL A 694 15.91 -23.75 -24.46
CA VAL A 694 16.48 -23.39 -23.15
C VAL A 694 15.35 -22.94 -22.21
N CYS A 695 14.38 -22.20 -22.74
CA CYS A 695 13.20 -21.72 -22.04
C CYS A 695 12.00 -21.58 -23.00
N PHE A 696 10.77 -21.77 -22.52
CA PHE A 696 9.55 -21.36 -23.21
C PHE A 696 8.41 -21.06 -22.23
N PHE A 697 7.48 -20.21 -22.63
CA PHE A 697 6.30 -19.83 -21.85
C PHE A 697 5.10 -20.69 -22.24
N ILE A 698 4.17 -20.90 -21.32
CA ILE A 698 2.84 -21.44 -21.56
C ILE A 698 1.83 -20.46 -20.96
N LEU A 699 0.94 -19.92 -21.77
CA LEU A 699 -0.11 -19.02 -21.29
C LEU A 699 -1.24 -19.82 -20.64
N THR A 700 -1.57 -19.51 -19.39
CA THR A 700 -2.50 -20.31 -18.58
C THR A 700 -3.93 -19.74 -18.59
N ASN A 701 -4.09 -18.45 -18.89
CA ASN A 701 -5.36 -17.71 -18.99
C ASN A 701 -6.42 -18.12 -17.93
N SER A 702 -6.06 -18.00 -16.66
CA SER A 702 -6.95 -18.17 -15.48
C SER A 702 -8.25 -17.38 -15.55
N ARG A 703 -8.29 -16.30 -16.34
CA ARG A 703 -9.44 -15.40 -16.45
C ARG A 703 -10.73 -16.12 -16.89
N ALA A 704 -10.63 -17.34 -17.41
CA ALA A 704 -11.75 -18.20 -17.82
C ALA A 704 -12.07 -19.36 -16.85
N LEU A 705 -11.30 -19.57 -15.77
CA LEU A 705 -11.44 -20.69 -14.83
C LEU A 705 -11.66 -20.18 -13.40
N SER A 706 -12.44 -20.92 -12.61
CA SER A 706 -12.58 -20.68 -11.17
C SER A 706 -11.33 -21.18 -10.44
N SER A 707 -10.83 -20.45 -9.45
CA SER A 707 -9.60 -20.74 -8.68
C SER A 707 -9.49 -22.16 -8.10
N GLU A 708 -10.60 -22.89 -7.92
CA GLU A 708 -10.60 -24.30 -7.52
C GLU A 708 -10.09 -25.26 -8.61
N LYS A 709 -10.10 -24.89 -9.89
CA LYS A 709 -9.69 -25.77 -11.01
C LYS A 709 -8.22 -25.62 -11.42
N GLU A 710 -7.55 -24.52 -11.07
CA GLU A 710 -6.19 -24.23 -11.53
C GLU A 710 -5.12 -25.07 -10.84
N ALA A 711 -5.12 -25.08 -9.50
CA ALA A 711 -4.18 -25.87 -8.74
C ALA A 711 -4.40 -27.38 -8.98
N ASP A 712 -5.66 -27.81 -9.07
CA ASP A 712 -6.02 -29.20 -9.35
C ASP A 712 -5.66 -29.62 -10.79
N ALA A 713 -5.81 -28.73 -11.79
CA ALA A 713 -5.36 -28.98 -13.16
C ALA A 713 -3.84 -29.06 -13.24
N ALA A 714 -3.12 -28.12 -12.61
CA ALA A 714 -1.65 -28.13 -12.58
C ALA A 714 -1.11 -29.39 -11.88
N VAL A 715 -1.71 -29.81 -10.76
CA VAL A 715 -1.33 -31.05 -10.06
C VAL A 715 -1.70 -32.30 -10.88
N SER A 716 -2.81 -32.28 -11.63
CA SER A 716 -3.21 -33.41 -12.47
C SER A 716 -2.28 -33.64 -13.67
N GLU A 717 -1.65 -32.58 -14.19
CA GLU A 717 -0.75 -32.63 -15.35
C GLU A 717 0.74 -32.68 -14.95
N LEU A 718 1.14 -32.04 -13.84
CA LEU A 718 2.55 -31.87 -13.41
C LEU A 718 2.94 -32.71 -12.19
N GLY A 719 1.98 -33.31 -11.47
CA GLY A 719 2.20 -34.10 -10.25
C GLY A 719 2.24 -33.28 -8.95
N GLU A 720 2.53 -33.95 -7.82
CA GLU A 720 2.65 -33.29 -6.49
C GLU A 720 3.93 -32.45 -6.37
N MET A 721 3.78 -31.17 -6.03
CA MET A 721 4.88 -30.22 -5.82
C MET A 721 5.43 -30.26 -4.38
N ASP A 722 6.72 -29.98 -4.22
CA ASP A 722 7.38 -29.92 -2.91
C ASP A 722 6.97 -28.67 -2.10
N ALA A 723 6.80 -27.52 -2.75
CA ALA A 723 6.23 -26.31 -2.15
C ALA A 723 5.66 -25.37 -3.22
N TRP A 724 4.67 -24.57 -2.84
CA TRP A 724 4.12 -23.47 -3.63
C TRP A 724 4.74 -22.15 -3.19
N VAL A 725 5.34 -21.40 -4.12
CA VAL A 725 5.97 -20.11 -3.83
C VAL A 725 5.10 -18.98 -4.38
N ILE A 726 4.77 -18.02 -3.51
CA ILE A 726 4.01 -16.81 -3.87
C ILE A 726 4.96 -15.62 -3.75
N CYS A 727 5.31 -15.03 -4.90
CA CYS A 727 6.23 -13.90 -4.97
C CYS A 727 5.70 -12.85 -5.96
N PRO A 728 4.84 -11.91 -5.52
CA PRO A 728 4.24 -10.91 -6.40
C PRO A 728 5.10 -9.64 -6.57
N PHE A 729 6.35 -9.64 -6.09
CA PHE A 729 7.25 -8.50 -6.19
C PHE A 729 7.51 -8.13 -7.66
N PHE A 730 7.38 -6.84 -7.97
CA PHE A 730 7.64 -6.32 -9.32
C PHE A 730 8.03 -4.85 -9.24
N LEU A 731 9.33 -4.59 -9.19
CA LEU A 731 9.87 -3.25 -8.92
C LEU A 731 9.44 -2.23 -9.98
N GLN A 732 9.45 -2.60 -11.26
CA GLN A 732 9.11 -1.71 -12.38
C GLN A 732 7.62 -1.36 -12.41
N GLY A 733 6.76 -2.23 -11.87
CA GLY A 733 5.35 -1.95 -11.63
C GLY A 733 5.07 -1.32 -10.26
N GLY A 734 6.11 -0.92 -9.53
CA GLY A 734 5.99 -0.31 -8.21
C GLY A 734 5.45 -1.27 -7.14
N ARG A 735 5.62 -2.59 -7.30
CA ARG A 735 5.06 -3.58 -6.38
C ARG A 735 6.12 -4.11 -5.42
N TYR A 736 5.84 -4.01 -4.13
CA TYR A 736 6.73 -4.39 -3.04
C TYR A 736 6.04 -5.40 -2.12
N THR A 737 6.79 -6.29 -1.48
CA THR A 737 6.24 -7.16 -0.44
C THR A 737 7.12 -7.06 0.79
N ILE A 738 6.61 -6.44 1.85
CA ILE A 738 7.35 -6.14 3.08
C ILE A 738 6.49 -6.54 4.27
N ASP A 739 7.06 -7.29 5.21
CA ASP A 739 6.36 -7.85 6.38
C ASP A 739 5.05 -8.56 6.03
N ASP A 740 5.12 -9.37 4.97
CA ASP A 740 4.04 -10.13 4.34
C ASP A 740 2.94 -9.28 3.70
N ILE A 741 3.03 -7.95 3.77
CA ILE A 741 2.07 -7.04 3.13
C ILE A 741 2.56 -6.73 1.72
N HIS A 742 1.70 -6.98 0.73
CA HIS A 742 1.94 -6.54 -0.63
C HIS A 742 1.50 -5.09 -0.80
N TYR A 743 2.37 -4.25 -1.37
CA TYR A 743 2.16 -2.84 -1.61
C TYR A 743 2.25 -2.53 -3.11
N VAL A 744 1.48 -1.53 -3.54
CA VAL A 744 1.57 -0.89 -4.85
C VAL A 744 1.99 0.57 -4.62
N ALA A 745 3.02 1.01 -5.33
CA ALA A 745 3.51 2.37 -5.24
C ALA A 745 2.57 3.32 -5.97
N ASP A 746 2.24 4.42 -5.27
CA ASP A 746 1.60 5.59 -5.82
C ASP A 746 2.48 6.80 -5.52
N SER A 747 3.20 7.27 -6.55
CA SER A 747 4.16 8.37 -6.44
C SER A 747 5.25 8.08 -5.39
N GLU A 748 5.32 8.84 -4.28
CA GLU A 748 6.32 8.65 -3.20
C GLU A 748 5.80 7.78 -2.03
N ARG A 749 4.65 7.12 -2.21
CA ARG A 749 3.98 6.37 -1.14
C ARG A 749 3.67 4.94 -1.53
N LEU A 750 3.59 4.06 -0.54
CA LEU A 750 3.22 2.65 -0.72
C LEU A 750 1.81 2.40 -0.18
N VAL A 751 0.93 1.89 -1.04
CA VAL A 751 -0.46 1.56 -0.72
C VAL A 751 -0.62 0.05 -0.64
N PRO A 752 -1.07 -0.53 0.50
CA PRO A 752 -1.35 -1.96 0.59
C PRO A 752 -2.30 -2.43 -0.52
N ALA A 753 -1.99 -3.55 -1.17
CA ALA A 753 -2.63 -3.99 -2.41
C ALA A 753 -4.14 -4.23 -2.27
N GLY A 754 -4.60 -4.76 -1.13
CA GLY A 754 -6.02 -4.95 -0.81
C GLY A 754 -6.80 -3.64 -0.60
N LEU A 755 -6.10 -2.51 -0.57
CA LEU A 755 -6.67 -1.18 -0.44
C LEU A 755 -6.65 -0.37 -1.76
N THR A 756 -6.08 -0.94 -2.81
CA THR A 756 -6.07 -0.35 -4.16
C THR A 756 -7.42 -0.52 -4.86
N GLU A 757 -7.66 0.23 -5.94
CA GLU A 757 -8.88 0.07 -6.75
C GLU A 757 -9.03 -1.36 -7.32
N PHE A 758 -7.92 -2.03 -7.60
CA PHE A 758 -7.87 -3.40 -8.11
C PHE A 758 -8.49 -4.41 -7.13
N ALA A 759 -8.43 -4.14 -5.83
CA ALA A 759 -9.00 -4.99 -4.78
C ALA A 759 -10.53 -5.00 -4.76
N LYS A 760 -11.17 -3.96 -5.34
CA LYS A 760 -12.63 -3.81 -5.42
C LYS A 760 -13.22 -4.35 -6.74
N ASP A 761 -12.39 -4.93 -7.59
CA ASP A 761 -12.82 -5.51 -8.86
C ASP A 761 -13.80 -6.68 -8.66
N ALA A 762 -14.88 -6.71 -9.43
CA ALA A 762 -15.94 -7.70 -9.28
C ALA A 762 -15.53 -9.12 -9.73
N ALA A 763 -14.50 -9.25 -10.57
CA ALA A 763 -13.98 -10.52 -11.05
C ALA A 763 -12.81 -11.04 -10.20
N PHE A 764 -11.97 -10.15 -9.64
CA PHE A 764 -10.72 -10.55 -8.95
C PHE A 764 -10.61 -10.11 -7.49
N GLY A 765 -11.62 -9.42 -6.96
CA GLY A 765 -11.57 -8.74 -5.67
C GLY A 765 -10.98 -9.56 -4.53
N TYR A 766 -10.13 -8.90 -3.75
CA TYR A 766 -9.50 -9.44 -2.55
C TYR A 766 -9.47 -8.36 -1.48
N LYS A 767 -9.58 -8.75 -0.21
CA LYS A 767 -9.61 -7.78 0.90
C LYS A 767 -8.28 -7.70 1.63
N SER A 768 -7.59 -8.83 1.80
CA SER A 768 -6.34 -8.81 2.55
C SER A 768 -5.18 -8.33 1.68
N SER A 769 -4.36 -7.46 2.27
CA SER A 769 -3.06 -7.06 1.71
C SER A 769 -1.92 -7.91 2.29
N ASN A 770 -2.14 -8.57 3.42
CA ASN A 770 -1.21 -9.55 3.96
C ASN A 770 -1.36 -10.84 3.13
N LEU A 771 -0.28 -11.29 2.51
CA LEU A 771 -0.33 -12.39 1.56
C LEU A 771 -0.69 -13.73 2.23
N ARG A 772 -0.45 -13.90 3.54
CA ARG A 772 -0.83 -15.13 4.27
C ARG A 772 -2.34 -15.21 4.46
N GLU A 773 -2.93 -14.10 4.89
CA GLU A 773 -4.38 -13.94 4.99
C GLU A 773 -5.05 -13.96 3.61
N TRP A 774 -4.39 -13.41 2.59
CA TRP A 774 -4.88 -13.47 1.20
C TRP A 774 -4.94 -14.91 0.69
N VAL A 775 -3.96 -15.76 1.02
CA VAL A 775 -4.02 -17.20 0.72
C VAL A 775 -5.22 -17.85 1.42
N GLU A 776 -5.44 -17.54 2.69
CA GLU A 776 -6.60 -18.05 3.43
C GLU A 776 -7.93 -17.59 2.80
N GLU A 777 -8.02 -16.30 2.43
CA GLU A 777 -9.17 -15.71 1.74
C GLU A 777 -9.45 -16.42 0.41
N LYS A 778 -8.45 -16.56 -0.45
CA LYS A 778 -8.60 -17.16 -1.79
C LYS A 778 -8.83 -18.66 -1.74
N THR A 779 -8.34 -19.33 -0.71
CA THR A 779 -8.59 -20.76 -0.48
C THR A 779 -9.84 -21.04 0.36
N LYS A 780 -10.59 -19.99 0.74
CA LYS A 780 -11.79 -20.07 1.59
C LYS A 780 -11.53 -20.85 2.90
N GLY A 781 -10.37 -20.63 3.52
CA GLY A 781 -9.98 -21.25 4.78
C GLY A 781 -9.34 -22.65 4.67
N ARG A 782 -9.18 -23.21 3.47
CA ARG A 782 -8.54 -24.52 3.27
C ARG A 782 -7.05 -24.50 3.64
N ILE A 783 -6.36 -23.40 3.35
CA ILE A 783 -4.98 -23.16 3.80
C ILE A 783 -5.03 -22.00 4.80
N PRO A 784 -4.97 -22.26 6.12
CA PRO A 784 -5.04 -21.20 7.13
C PRO A 784 -3.77 -20.33 7.07
N ALA A 785 -3.90 -19.01 7.30
CA ALA A 785 -2.78 -18.06 7.20
C ALA A 785 -1.59 -18.45 8.10
N SER A 786 -1.87 -19.05 9.26
CA SER A 786 -0.88 -19.55 10.21
C SER A 786 -0.01 -20.70 9.66
N SER A 787 -0.48 -21.43 8.65
CA SER A 787 0.24 -22.53 8.00
C SER A 787 1.09 -22.11 6.81
N VAL A 788 0.91 -20.88 6.32
CA VAL A 788 1.66 -20.35 5.18
C VAL A 788 3.03 -19.90 5.67
N ALA A 789 4.12 -20.46 5.14
CA ALA A 789 5.48 -20.06 5.49
C ALA A 789 5.82 -18.69 4.88
N SER A 790 6.85 -18.01 5.41
CA SER A 790 7.30 -16.72 4.88
C SER A 790 8.81 -16.56 4.95
N ILE A 791 9.38 -16.09 3.84
CA ILE A 791 10.76 -15.62 3.74
C ILE A 791 10.72 -14.09 3.87
N SER A 792 11.28 -13.57 4.97
CA SER A 792 11.30 -12.14 5.27
C SER A 792 12.45 -11.41 4.58
N VAL A 793 12.32 -10.08 4.42
CA VAL A 793 13.43 -9.24 3.94
C VAL A 793 14.65 -9.37 4.85
N GLN A 794 14.44 -9.54 6.17
CA GLN A 794 15.52 -9.75 7.13
C GLN A 794 16.29 -11.06 6.84
N LEU A 795 15.59 -12.15 6.52
CA LEU A 795 16.22 -13.43 6.18
C LEU A 795 17.06 -13.28 4.90
N LEU A 796 16.52 -12.60 3.88
CA LEU A 796 17.23 -12.35 2.62
C LEU A 796 18.48 -11.49 2.82
N ARG A 797 18.35 -10.37 3.54
CA ARG A 797 19.43 -9.39 3.68
C ARG A 797 20.45 -9.69 4.77
N SER A 798 20.11 -10.50 5.78
CA SER A 798 21.04 -10.88 6.86
C SER A 798 21.49 -12.34 6.80
N GLY A 799 20.65 -13.23 6.28
CA GLY A 799 20.95 -14.66 6.19
C GLY A 799 21.49 -15.09 4.82
N GLY A 800 21.16 -14.37 3.76
CA GLY A 800 21.66 -14.64 2.41
C GLY A 800 21.16 -15.96 1.81
N PRO A 801 21.78 -16.43 0.71
CA PRO A 801 21.30 -17.61 -0.03
C PRO A 801 21.28 -18.91 0.77
N ASP A 802 22.21 -19.10 1.73
CA ASP A 802 22.28 -20.32 2.54
C ASP A 802 21.12 -20.44 3.53
N ALA A 803 20.78 -19.34 4.22
CA ALA A 803 19.64 -19.32 5.13
C ALA A 803 18.31 -19.52 4.39
N VAL A 804 18.19 -18.98 3.17
CA VAL A 804 17.03 -19.25 2.29
C VAL A 804 16.97 -20.72 1.93
N CYS A 805 18.10 -21.33 1.56
CA CYS A 805 18.18 -22.76 1.24
C CYS A 805 17.72 -23.63 2.42
N GLU A 806 18.25 -23.38 3.61
CA GLU A 806 17.86 -24.10 4.84
C GLU A 806 16.36 -23.95 5.12
N HIS A 807 15.82 -22.73 4.99
CA HIS A 807 14.40 -22.48 5.21
C HIS A 807 13.52 -23.27 4.23
N LEU A 808 13.86 -23.23 2.93
CA LEU A 808 13.13 -23.98 1.90
C LEU A 808 13.21 -25.50 2.12
N CYS A 809 14.38 -26.03 2.48
CA CYS A 809 14.56 -27.46 2.78
C CYS A 809 13.79 -27.92 4.03
N SER A 810 13.41 -27.00 4.92
CA SER A 810 12.65 -27.30 6.13
C SER A 810 11.14 -27.39 5.90
N LEU A 811 10.63 -26.94 4.74
CA LEU A 811 9.21 -26.94 4.43
C LEU A 811 8.69 -28.36 4.23
N HIS A 812 7.45 -28.61 4.66
CA HIS A 812 6.77 -29.88 4.39
C HIS A 812 6.29 -29.92 2.93
N LYS A 813 6.22 -31.12 2.36
CA LYS A 813 5.76 -31.31 0.99
C LYS A 813 4.35 -30.72 0.80
N GLY A 814 4.18 -29.85 -0.20
CA GLY A 814 2.93 -29.16 -0.49
C GLY A 814 2.69 -27.87 0.31
N SER A 815 3.64 -27.44 1.15
CA SER A 815 3.55 -26.16 1.87
C SER A 815 3.44 -24.96 0.93
N THR A 816 2.72 -23.91 1.34
CA THR A 816 2.71 -22.61 0.66
C THR A 816 3.67 -21.66 1.37
N CYS A 817 4.50 -20.94 0.62
CA CYS A 817 5.51 -20.02 1.13
C CYS A 817 5.44 -18.67 0.39
N ILE A 818 5.43 -17.58 1.15
CA ILE A 818 5.47 -16.21 0.61
C ILE A 818 6.90 -15.68 0.65
N VAL A 819 7.26 -14.91 -0.38
CA VAL A 819 8.56 -14.25 -0.47
C VAL A 819 8.37 -12.75 -0.37
N ASN A 820 8.98 -12.14 0.64
CA ASN A 820 9.09 -10.70 0.78
C ASN A 820 10.27 -10.19 -0.05
N ALA A 821 10.11 -9.05 -0.71
CA ALA A 821 11.19 -8.37 -1.42
C ALA A 821 10.89 -6.87 -1.53
N ALA A 822 11.93 -6.06 -1.37
CA ALA A 822 11.87 -4.62 -1.54
C ALA A 822 12.81 -4.11 -2.66
N SER A 823 13.70 -4.97 -3.18
CA SER A 823 14.57 -4.68 -4.31
C SER A 823 14.91 -5.92 -5.13
N GLU A 824 15.49 -5.71 -6.32
CA GLU A 824 15.98 -6.80 -7.19
C GLU A 824 17.08 -7.64 -6.50
N ARG A 825 17.86 -7.05 -5.59
CA ARG A 825 18.89 -7.77 -4.83
C ARG A 825 18.27 -8.82 -3.91
N ASP A 826 17.14 -8.51 -3.27
CA ASP A 826 16.39 -9.45 -2.43
C ASP A 826 15.94 -10.67 -3.25
N MET A 827 15.47 -10.43 -4.48
CA MET A 827 15.07 -11.49 -5.41
C MET A 827 16.25 -12.34 -5.90
N ALA A 828 17.39 -11.73 -6.19
CA ALA A 828 18.60 -12.47 -6.58
C ALA A 828 19.08 -13.40 -5.45
N VAL A 829 19.01 -12.95 -4.19
CA VAL A 829 19.35 -13.79 -3.03
C VAL A 829 18.38 -14.96 -2.89
N PHE A 830 17.08 -14.69 -3.02
CA PHE A 830 16.06 -15.74 -2.98
C PHE A 830 16.30 -16.79 -4.08
N ALA A 831 16.55 -16.35 -5.32
CA ALA A 831 16.82 -17.23 -6.45
C ALA A 831 18.06 -18.11 -6.23
N ALA A 832 19.16 -17.54 -5.74
CA ALA A 832 20.36 -18.29 -5.39
C ALA A 832 20.08 -19.34 -4.29
N GLY A 833 19.29 -18.99 -3.27
CA GLY A 833 18.88 -19.92 -2.22
C GLY A 833 17.99 -21.06 -2.72
N MET A 834 17.05 -20.77 -3.63
CA MET A 834 16.25 -21.80 -4.29
C MET A 834 17.12 -22.77 -5.12
N ILE A 835 18.10 -22.26 -5.86
CA ILE A 835 19.03 -23.09 -6.65
C ILE A 835 19.83 -24.01 -5.72
N LYS A 836 20.29 -23.51 -4.58
CA LYS A 836 20.97 -24.30 -3.54
C LYS A 836 20.04 -25.37 -2.93
N ALA A 837 18.78 -25.04 -2.65
CA ALA A 837 17.80 -25.97 -2.09
C ALA A 837 17.47 -27.15 -3.03
N ARG A 838 17.66 -26.99 -4.34
CA ARG A 838 17.56 -28.10 -5.33
C ARG A 838 18.70 -29.13 -5.19
N HIS A 839 19.76 -28.79 -4.46
CA HIS A 839 20.96 -29.60 -4.29
C HIS A 839 21.38 -29.65 -2.81
N PRO A 840 20.55 -30.22 -1.90
CA PRO A 840 20.98 -30.45 -0.53
C PRO A 840 22.23 -31.35 -0.56
N ALA A 841 23.20 -31.05 0.30
CA ALA A 841 24.46 -31.80 0.37
C ALA A 841 24.21 -33.33 0.37
N ASN A 842 24.71 -33.99 -0.68
CA ASN A 842 24.49 -35.41 -0.97
C ASN A 842 24.70 -36.31 0.25
N THR A 843 23.77 -37.24 0.47
CA THR A 843 24.01 -38.33 1.42
C THR A 843 25.19 -39.22 0.95
N PRO A 844 26.03 -39.76 1.85
CA PRO A 844 27.23 -40.52 1.48
C PRO A 844 26.97 -41.74 0.57
N THR A 845 25.76 -42.29 0.61
CA THR A 845 25.35 -43.49 -0.12
C THR A 845 25.09 -43.22 -1.61
N GLU A 846 24.50 -42.08 -1.96
CA GLU A 846 24.21 -41.70 -3.36
C GLU A 846 25.48 -41.29 -4.12
N SER A 847 26.45 -40.68 -3.44
CA SER A 847 27.75 -40.33 -4.03
C SER A 847 28.53 -41.56 -4.51
N LEU A 848 28.36 -42.73 -3.88
CA LEU A 848 29.04 -43.97 -4.29
C LEU A 848 28.44 -44.58 -5.57
N GLU A 849 27.11 -44.56 -5.72
CA GLU A 849 26.44 -45.05 -6.95
C GLU A 849 26.70 -44.16 -8.16
N ILE A 850 26.68 -42.83 -7.96
CA ILE A 850 27.01 -41.86 -9.02
C ILE A 850 28.46 -42.05 -9.47
N ASN A 851 29.41 -42.18 -8.53
CA ASN A 851 30.81 -42.47 -8.86
C ASN A 851 30.97 -43.77 -9.67
N PHE A 852 30.17 -44.80 -9.38
CA PHE A 852 30.22 -46.06 -10.13
C PHE A 852 29.66 -45.93 -11.55
N LYS A 853 28.54 -45.22 -11.73
CA LYS A 853 27.95 -44.94 -13.05
C LYS A 853 28.86 -44.06 -13.90
N VAL A 854 29.43 -43.00 -13.33
CA VAL A 854 30.37 -42.10 -14.01
C VAL A 854 31.66 -42.84 -14.39
N SER A 855 32.24 -43.63 -13.49
CA SER A 855 33.43 -44.44 -13.80
C SER A 855 33.16 -45.42 -14.96
N SER A 856 32.00 -46.09 -14.95
CA SER A 856 31.62 -47.04 -15.99
C SER A 856 31.42 -46.38 -17.36
N ALA A 857 30.75 -45.22 -17.40
CA ALA A 857 30.57 -44.46 -18.63
C ALA A 857 31.90 -43.94 -19.20
N LEU A 858 32.79 -43.43 -18.35
CA LEU A 858 34.12 -42.98 -18.76
C LEU A 858 34.98 -44.13 -19.29
N VAL A 859 34.90 -45.32 -18.68
CA VAL A 859 35.57 -46.53 -19.17
C VAL A 859 35.11 -46.86 -20.60
N ASP A 860 33.81 -46.78 -20.88
CA ASP A 860 33.28 -47.06 -22.21
C ASP A 860 33.67 -46.00 -23.24
N ILE A 861 33.72 -44.72 -22.85
CA ILE A 861 34.20 -43.63 -23.72
C ILE A 861 35.67 -43.85 -24.08
N VAL A 862 36.54 -44.12 -23.09
CA VAL A 862 37.97 -44.35 -23.35
C VAL A 862 38.20 -45.61 -24.18
N LYS A 863 37.36 -46.66 -24.02
CA LYS A 863 37.34 -47.83 -24.93
C LYS A 863 36.88 -47.51 -26.36
N ARG A 864 36.32 -46.34 -26.64
CA ARG A 864 35.93 -45.95 -28.01
C ARG A 864 36.97 -45.06 -28.69
N ILE A 865 37.92 -44.50 -27.93
CA ILE A 865 39.02 -43.72 -28.50
C ILE A 865 39.97 -44.66 -29.26
N THR A 866 40.03 -44.51 -30.57
CA THR A 866 40.91 -45.31 -31.45
C THR A 866 42.23 -44.60 -31.75
N THR A 867 42.22 -43.27 -31.72
CA THR A 867 43.41 -42.42 -31.93
C THR A 867 44.34 -42.48 -30.72
N ARG A 868 45.65 -42.66 -30.94
CA ARG A 868 46.65 -42.72 -29.86
C ARG A 868 46.84 -41.33 -29.23
N PRO A 869 46.50 -41.12 -27.94
CA PRO A 869 46.70 -39.84 -27.28
C PRO A 869 48.18 -39.62 -26.93
N ARG A 870 48.60 -38.34 -26.88
CA ARG A 870 49.98 -37.94 -26.53
C ARG A 870 50.32 -38.27 -25.07
N TYR A 871 49.36 -38.06 -24.17
CA TYR A 871 49.37 -38.47 -22.77
C TYR A 871 47.91 -38.54 -22.29
N ILE A 872 47.66 -39.19 -21.16
CA ILE A 872 46.33 -39.28 -20.54
C ILE A 872 46.46 -38.79 -19.11
N VAL A 873 45.55 -37.93 -18.66
CA VAL A 873 45.43 -37.52 -17.25
C VAL A 873 44.13 -38.08 -16.71
N ALA A 874 44.21 -38.86 -15.63
CA ALA A 874 43.03 -39.36 -14.92
C ALA A 874 43.05 -38.85 -13.48
N LYS A 875 41.91 -38.35 -12.99
CA LYS A 875 41.74 -37.78 -11.66
C LYS A 875 40.81 -38.66 -10.83
N GLY A 876 41.16 -38.88 -9.57
CA GLY A 876 40.36 -39.65 -8.61
C GLY A 876 40.81 -41.11 -8.49
N GLY A 877 40.72 -41.67 -7.29
CA GLY A 877 41.31 -42.98 -6.96
C GLY A 877 40.69 -44.15 -7.73
N ILE A 878 39.35 -44.25 -7.73
CA ILE A 878 38.62 -45.33 -8.40
C ILE A 878 38.69 -45.13 -9.93
N THR A 879 38.39 -43.93 -10.41
CA THR A 879 38.37 -43.59 -11.85
C THR A 879 39.73 -43.80 -12.52
N SER A 880 40.82 -43.37 -11.90
CA SER A 880 42.16 -43.53 -12.50
C SER A 880 42.60 -45.00 -12.58
N SER A 881 42.17 -45.82 -11.63
CA SER A 881 42.42 -47.27 -11.65
C SER A 881 41.56 -47.97 -12.73
N ASP A 882 40.27 -47.64 -12.78
CA ASP A 882 39.32 -48.23 -13.71
C ASP A 882 39.65 -47.90 -15.17
N LEU A 883 40.03 -46.65 -15.47
CA LEU A 883 40.47 -46.26 -16.81
C LEU A 883 41.75 -47.00 -17.24
N ALA A 884 42.73 -47.12 -16.35
CA ALA A 884 43.97 -47.84 -16.66
C ALA A 884 43.73 -49.34 -16.89
N THR A 885 42.98 -49.99 -16.01
CA THR A 885 42.83 -51.45 -16.00
C THR A 885 41.68 -51.95 -16.87
N LYS A 886 40.51 -51.30 -16.85
CA LYS A 886 39.30 -51.73 -17.57
C LYS A 886 39.20 -51.11 -18.95
N ALA A 887 39.60 -49.85 -19.14
CA ALA A 887 39.48 -49.18 -20.43
C ALA A 887 40.71 -49.36 -21.33
N LEU A 888 41.90 -49.11 -20.77
CA LEU A 888 43.17 -49.24 -21.48
C LEU A 888 43.76 -50.65 -21.40
N GLY A 889 43.19 -51.54 -20.59
CA GLY A 889 43.62 -52.94 -20.48
C GLY A 889 45.02 -53.11 -19.87
N ALA A 890 45.56 -52.09 -19.20
CA ALA A 890 46.89 -52.15 -18.60
C ALA A 890 46.90 -53.16 -17.45
N ARG A 891 47.77 -54.17 -17.55
CA ARG A 891 48.03 -55.13 -16.47
C ARG A 891 49.28 -54.79 -15.70
N ARG A 892 50.19 -54.04 -16.32
CA ARG A 892 51.44 -53.53 -15.76
C ARG A 892 51.67 -52.10 -16.24
N ALA A 893 52.21 -51.27 -15.36
CA ALA A 893 52.69 -49.95 -15.71
C ALA A 893 53.98 -49.67 -14.95
N LYS A 894 54.90 -48.93 -15.56
CA LYS A 894 56.13 -48.47 -14.90
C LYS A 894 55.92 -47.05 -14.43
N VAL A 895 56.11 -46.77 -13.14
CA VAL A 895 56.16 -45.38 -12.67
C VAL A 895 57.48 -44.77 -13.14
N VAL A 896 57.40 -43.78 -14.04
CA VAL A 896 58.57 -43.16 -14.67
C VAL A 896 59.01 -41.88 -13.96
N GLY A 897 58.15 -41.32 -13.10
CA GLY A 897 58.44 -40.12 -12.33
C GLY A 897 57.15 -39.52 -11.76
N GLN A 898 57.18 -38.21 -11.51
CA GLN A 898 56.03 -37.44 -11.07
C GLN A 898 55.80 -36.26 -12.03
N ALA A 899 54.53 -35.98 -12.37
CA ALA A 899 54.15 -34.83 -13.19
C ALA A 899 54.12 -33.52 -12.38
N LEU A 900 53.85 -33.64 -11.08
CA LEU A 900 54.01 -32.66 -10.00
C LEU A 900 54.32 -33.42 -8.72
N ALA A 901 54.84 -32.76 -7.68
CA ALA A 901 55.07 -33.39 -6.38
C ALA A 901 53.80 -34.12 -5.88
N GLY A 902 53.89 -35.44 -5.70
CA GLY A 902 52.76 -36.28 -5.28
C GLY A 902 51.79 -36.73 -6.39
N VAL A 903 52.00 -36.34 -7.65
CA VAL A 903 51.21 -36.76 -8.83
C VAL A 903 52.02 -37.75 -9.68
N PRO A 904 51.82 -39.07 -9.54
CA PRO A 904 52.62 -40.07 -10.25
C PRO A 904 52.35 -40.13 -11.76
N LEU A 905 53.42 -40.32 -12.52
CA LEU A 905 53.42 -40.51 -13.96
C LEU A 905 53.74 -41.97 -14.29
N TRP A 906 52.80 -42.66 -14.93
CA TRP A 906 52.91 -44.05 -15.34
C TRP A 906 53.22 -44.14 -16.83
N GLN A 907 53.98 -45.15 -17.21
CA GLN A 907 54.15 -45.59 -18.58
C GLN A 907 53.46 -46.95 -18.73
N LEU A 908 52.43 -47.00 -19.55
CA LEU A 908 51.61 -48.21 -19.72
C LEU A 908 52.37 -49.30 -20.48
N GLY A 909 52.19 -50.56 -20.05
CA GLY A 909 52.88 -51.71 -20.61
C GLY A 909 52.47 -52.07 -22.05
N PRO A 910 53.23 -52.97 -22.72
CA PRO A 910 52.98 -53.42 -24.09
C PRO A 910 51.59 -54.03 -24.31
N GLU A 911 50.98 -54.55 -23.24
CA GLU A 911 49.66 -55.17 -23.26
C GLU A 911 48.48 -54.18 -23.23
N SER A 912 48.76 -52.90 -22.97
CA SER A 912 47.73 -51.87 -22.96
C SER A 912 47.34 -51.44 -24.37
N ARG A 913 46.15 -50.86 -24.52
CA ARG A 913 45.59 -50.37 -25.80
C ARG A 913 46.45 -49.27 -26.45
N HIS A 914 47.23 -48.55 -25.66
CA HIS A 914 48.18 -47.54 -26.15
C HIS A 914 49.54 -47.69 -25.45
N PRO A 915 50.36 -48.68 -25.88
CA PRO A 915 51.64 -48.97 -25.26
C PRO A 915 52.56 -47.76 -25.17
N GLY A 916 53.21 -47.60 -24.02
CA GLY A 916 54.18 -46.54 -23.79
C GLY A 916 53.60 -45.12 -23.68
N VAL A 917 52.28 -44.93 -23.79
CA VAL A 917 51.65 -43.61 -23.56
C VAL A 917 51.81 -43.22 -22.09
N PRO A 918 52.23 -41.97 -21.80
CA PRO A 918 52.28 -41.45 -20.44
C PRO A 918 50.86 -41.32 -19.86
N TYR A 919 50.65 -41.92 -18.69
CA TYR A 919 49.39 -41.94 -17.95
C TYR A 919 49.59 -41.27 -16.58
N ILE A 920 49.06 -40.08 -16.41
CA ILE A 920 49.19 -39.25 -15.21
C ILE A 920 48.03 -39.60 -14.27
N VAL A 921 48.36 -40.17 -13.10
CA VAL A 921 47.38 -40.50 -12.06
C VAL A 921 47.34 -39.34 -11.08
N PHE A 922 46.29 -38.54 -11.15
CA PHE A 922 46.13 -37.34 -10.34
C PHE A 922 45.32 -37.66 -9.07
N PRO A 923 45.94 -37.66 -7.87
CA PRO A 923 45.23 -37.98 -6.62
C PRO A 923 44.26 -36.87 -6.25
N GLY A 924 43.14 -37.20 -5.62
CA GLY A 924 42.11 -36.23 -5.23
C GLY A 924 42.61 -35.15 -4.26
N ASN A 925 43.59 -35.48 -3.43
CA ASN A 925 44.07 -34.71 -2.27
C ASN A 925 45.48 -34.11 -2.43
N VAL A 926 45.99 -33.98 -3.65
CA VAL A 926 47.35 -33.48 -3.92
C VAL A 926 47.28 -32.21 -4.79
N GLY A 927 48.03 -31.17 -4.40
CA GLY A 927 48.13 -29.89 -5.10
C GLY A 927 47.11 -28.83 -4.62
N GLY A 928 47.35 -27.55 -4.95
CA GLY A 928 46.40 -26.45 -4.73
C GLY A 928 45.40 -26.29 -5.88
N ASN A 929 44.55 -25.25 -5.83
CA ASN A 929 43.46 -25.02 -6.78
C ASN A 929 43.90 -25.02 -8.27
N ASN A 930 45.16 -24.67 -8.54
CA ASN A 930 45.71 -24.59 -9.89
C ASN A 930 46.52 -25.82 -10.32
N ALA A 931 46.70 -26.84 -9.49
CA ALA A 931 47.67 -27.91 -9.74
C ALA A 931 47.35 -28.75 -11.00
N LEU A 932 46.06 -29.04 -11.27
CA LEU A 932 45.67 -29.73 -12.50
C LEU A 932 45.90 -28.85 -13.74
N ALA A 933 45.63 -27.55 -13.61
CA ALA A 933 45.88 -26.56 -14.66
C ALA A 933 47.39 -26.39 -14.90
N GLU A 934 48.24 -26.48 -13.88
CA GLU A 934 49.70 -26.47 -14.02
C GLU A 934 50.20 -27.73 -14.73
N VAL A 935 49.72 -28.92 -14.36
CA VAL A 935 50.04 -30.17 -15.09
C VAL A 935 49.61 -30.05 -16.55
N TYR A 936 48.40 -29.54 -16.80
CA TYR A 936 47.92 -29.32 -18.16
C TYR A 936 48.79 -28.31 -18.91
N LYS A 937 49.04 -27.12 -18.35
CA LYS A 937 49.86 -26.06 -18.97
C LYS A 937 51.28 -26.53 -19.30
N ASN A 938 51.91 -27.27 -18.38
CA ASN A 938 53.25 -27.81 -18.57
C ASN A 938 53.33 -28.89 -19.66
N TRP A 939 52.20 -29.53 -19.99
CA TRP A 939 52.14 -30.66 -20.93
C TRP A 939 51.35 -30.37 -22.22
N ALA A 940 50.58 -29.29 -22.29
CA ALA A 940 49.67 -28.98 -23.38
C ALA A 940 50.38 -28.49 -24.66
N GLY A 941 51.49 -27.76 -24.56
CA GLY A 941 52.15 -27.15 -25.72
C GLY A 941 51.33 -26.00 -26.33
N SER A 942 51.99 -24.87 -26.57
CA SER A 942 51.41 -23.58 -26.95
C SER A 942 50.91 -23.51 -28.40
N LEU A 943 49.69 -23.00 -28.62
CA LEU A 943 49.31 -22.24 -29.81
C LEU A 943 49.03 -20.80 -29.34
N ARG A 944 49.96 -19.88 -29.59
CA ARG A 944 49.80 -18.44 -29.37
C ARG A 944 49.68 -17.78 -30.75
N ILE A 945 48.75 -16.84 -30.91
CA ILE A 945 48.85 -15.83 -31.98
C ILE A 945 50.19 -15.11 -31.76
N PRO A 946 51.10 -15.04 -32.76
CA PRO A 946 52.35 -14.34 -32.60
C PRO A 946 52.09 -12.84 -32.43
N SER A 947 52.76 -12.22 -31.45
CA SER A 947 52.63 -10.77 -31.26
C SER A 947 53.25 -10.04 -32.45
N THR A 948 52.83 -8.79 -32.71
CA THR A 948 53.49 -7.98 -33.74
C THR A 948 54.97 -7.75 -33.44
N LYS A 949 55.35 -7.72 -32.16
CA LYS A 949 56.76 -7.66 -31.77
C LYS A 949 57.51 -8.88 -32.30
N ASP A 950 56.96 -10.09 -32.15
CA ASP A 950 57.58 -11.33 -32.62
C ASP A 950 57.71 -11.38 -34.15
N LEU A 951 56.67 -10.94 -34.87
CA LEU A 951 56.71 -10.87 -36.34
C LEU A 951 57.77 -9.88 -36.85
N LEU A 952 57.88 -8.72 -36.22
CA LEU A 952 58.83 -7.69 -36.65
C LEU A 952 60.28 -8.03 -36.26
N LEU A 953 60.50 -8.68 -35.11
CA LEU A 953 61.81 -9.21 -34.75
C LEU A 953 62.26 -10.32 -35.72
N SER A 954 61.34 -11.23 -36.10
CA SER A 954 61.62 -12.22 -37.13
C SER A 954 61.95 -11.59 -38.49
N ALA A 955 61.29 -10.49 -38.86
CA ALA A 955 61.57 -9.77 -40.09
C ALA A 955 62.94 -9.06 -40.06
N GLU A 956 63.33 -8.52 -38.91
CA GLU A 956 64.67 -7.94 -38.69
C GLU A 956 65.75 -9.01 -38.84
N GLU A 957 65.62 -10.15 -38.14
CA GLU A 957 66.55 -11.27 -38.23
C GLU A 957 66.62 -11.86 -39.65
N GLY A 958 65.49 -11.91 -40.35
CA GLY A 958 65.38 -12.47 -41.69
C GLY A 958 65.70 -11.50 -42.84
N GLY A 959 65.92 -10.22 -42.56
CA GLY A 959 66.20 -9.18 -43.55
C GLY A 959 65.07 -8.90 -44.54
N TYR A 960 63.81 -9.02 -44.11
CA TYR A 960 62.61 -8.75 -44.92
C TYR A 960 61.65 -7.77 -44.22
N ALA A 961 60.53 -7.41 -44.83
CA ALA A 961 59.50 -6.59 -44.18
C ALA A 961 58.12 -7.27 -44.23
N VAL A 962 57.32 -7.08 -43.17
CA VAL A 962 55.97 -7.63 -43.07
C VAL A 962 54.97 -6.62 -43.62
N GLY A 963 54.08 -7.09 -44.51
CA GLY A 963 52.99 -6.28 -45.04
C GLY A 963 51.89 -6.10 -44.01
N ALA A 964 51.49 -4.84 -43.78
CA ALA A 964 50.34 -4.51 -42.96
C ALA A 964 49.24 -3.94 -43.84
N PHE A 965 48.08 -4.60 -43.85
CA PHE A 965 47.05 -4.40 -44.87
C PHE A 965 45.75 -3.92 -44.24
N ASN A 966 45.24 -2.78 -44.72
CA ASN A 966 43.99 -2.23 -44.23
C ASN A 966 42.81 -3.09 -44.66
N VAL A 967 42.01 -3.51 -43.67
CA VAL A 967 40.78 -4.27 -43.87
C VAL A 967 39.57 -3.44 -43.43
N TYR A 968 38.54 -3.49 -44.27
CA TYR A 968 37.30 -2.71 -44.10
C TYR A 968 36.08 -3.59 -43.79
N ASN A 969 36.18 -4.88 -44.10
CA ASN A 969 35.14 -5.90 -43.98
C ASN A 969 35.78 -7.30 -43.91
N LEU A 970 34.96 -8.34 -43.75
CA LEU A 970 35.41 -9.73 -43.62
C LEU A 970 36.05 -10.25 -44.93
N GLU A 971 35.58 -9.78 -46.08
CA GLU A 971 36.12 -10.14 -47.39
C GLU A 971 37.57 -9.67 -47.54
N GLY A 972 37.90 -8.47 -47.05
CA GLY A 972 39.27 -7.96 -47.00
C GLY A 972 40.16 -8.79 -46.07
N ALA A 973 39.66 -9.16 -44.89
CA ALA A 973 40.40 -10.02 -43.96
C ALA A 973 40.70 -11.40 -44.56
N LYS A 974 39.70 -12.04 -45.18
CA LYS A 974 39.85 -13.32 -45.89
C LYS A 974 40.82 -13.21 -47.06
N ALA A 975 40.78 -12.12 -47.83
CA ALA A 975 41.70 -11.91 -48.96
C ALA A 975 43.16 -11.86 -48.50
N VAL A 976 43.45 -11.14 -47.40
CA VAL A 976 44.80 -11.02 -46.87
C VAL A 976 45.29 -12.33 -46.29
N ILE A 977 44.46 -13.07 -45.53
CA ILE A 977 44.83 -14.38 -44.98
C ILE A 977 45.08 -15.38 -46.11
N ALA A 978 44.17 -15.48 -47.08
CA ALA A 978 44.34 -16.41 -48.20
C ALA A 978 45.60 -16.08 -49.03
N ALA A 979 45.94 -14.80 -49.22
CA ALA A 979 47.19 -14.40 -49.87
C ALA A 979 48.42 -14.80 -49.03
N ALA A 980 48.37 -14.57 -47.72
CA ALA A 980 49.44 -14.90 -46.78
C ALA A 980 49.72 -16.40 -46.75
N GLU A 981 48.68 -17.23 -46.73
CA GLU A 981 48.81 -18.69 -46.74
C GLU A 981 49.36 -19.23 -48.06
N VAL A 982 48.88 -18.70 -49.19
CA VAL A 982 49.37 -19.09 -50.53
C VAL A 982 50.86 -18.77 -50.68
N GLU A 983 51.27 -17.58 -50.26
CA GLU A 983 52.67 -17.14 -50.35
C GLU A 983 53.54 -17.61 -49.18
N LYS A 984 52.97 -18.30 -48.19
CA LYS A 984 53.64 -18.66 -46.94
C LYS A 984 54.36 -17.45 -46.32
N SER A 985 53.65 -16.34 -46.18
CA SER A 985 54.17 -15.07 -45.70
C SER A 985 53.50 -14.69 -44.37
N PRO A 986 54.23 -14.13 -43.39
CA PRO A 986 53.59 -13.46 -42.27
C PRO A 986 52.83 -12.21 -42.74
N ALA A 987 51.76 -11.83 -42.04
CA ALA A 987 50.94 -10.66 -42.38
C ALA A 987 50.34 -9.97 -41.14
N ILE A 988 50.04 -8.67 -41.27
CA ILE A 988 49.31 -7.90 -40.25
C ILE A 988 47.98 -7.41 -40.84
N LEU A 989 46.85 -7.77 -40.21
CA LEU A 989 45.53 -7.21 -40.52
C LEU A 989 45.37 -5.88 -39.80
N GLN A 990 45.14 -4.78 -40.54
CA GLN A 990 44.95 -3.45 -39.97
C GLN A 990 43.47 -3.01 -40.09
N ILE A 991 42.76 -2.92 -38.98
CA ILE A 991 41.36 -2.45 -38.99
C ILE A 991 41.35 -0.93 -39.09
N HIS A 992 40.74 -0.43 -40.18
CA HIS A 992 40.61 1.01 -40.38
C HIS A 992 39.60 1.61 -39.38
N PRO A 993 39.84 2.79 -38.76
CA PRO A 993 38.94 3.37 -37.76
C PRO A 993 37.51 3.61 -38.27
N GLY A 994 37.39 4.00 -39.54
CA GLY A 994 36.09 4.13 -40.19
C GLY A 994 35.34 2.80 -40.32
N ALA A 995 36.04 1.69 -40.52
CA ALA A 995 35.44 0.36 -40.57
C ALA A 995 35.05 -0.12 -39.16
N PHE A 996 35.89 0.15 -38.15
CA PHE A 996 35.56 -0.13 -36.75
C PHE A 996 34.31 0.63 -36.28
N LYS A 997 34.16 1.90 -36.66
CA LYS A 997 32.96 2.70 -36.34
C LYS A 997 31.65 2.06 -36.82
N HIS A 998 31.68 1.31 -37.92
CA HIS A 998 30.50 0.68 -38.50
C HIS A 998 30.37 -0.81 -38.15
N GLY A 999 31.48 -1.54 -38.07
CA GLY A 999 31.50 -2.99 -37.81
C GLY A 999 31.68 -3.38 -36.34
N GLY A 1000 32.06 -2.44 -35.47
CA GLY A 1000 32.20 -2.64 -34.03
C GLY A 1000 33.12 -3.79 -33.61
N MET A 1001 32.92 -4.27 -32.38
CA MET A 1001 33.62 -5.44 -31.84
C MET A 1001 33.41 -6.75 -32.64
N PRO A 1002 32.25 -7.00 -33.29
CA PRO A 1002 32.09 -8.17 -34.14
C PRO A 1002 33.11 -8.23 -35.30
N LEU A 1003 33.43 -7.10 -35.94
CA LEU A 1003 34.46 -7.04 -36.97
C LEU A 1003 35.84 -7.39 -36.40
N VAL A 1004 36.16 -6.91 -35.20
CA VAL A 1004 37.42 -7.21 -34.50
C VAL A 1004 37.52 -8.70 -34.17
N ALA A 1005 36.47 -9.28 -33.58
CA ALA A 1005 36.41 -10.70 -33.23
C ALA A 1005 36.51 -11.60 -34.48
N CYS A 1006 35.88 -11.20 -35.59
CA CYS A 1006 36.01 -11.93 -36.85
C CYS A 1006 37.44 -11.88 -37.41
N CYS A 1007 38.12 -10.72 -37.36
CA CYS A 1007 39.51 -10.60 -37.77
C CYS A 1007 40.46 -11.43 -36.89
N ILE A 1008 40.24 -11.43 -35.57
CA ILE A 1008 41.03 -12.24 -34.62
C ILE A 1008 40.82 -13.73 -34.89
N SER A 1009 39.56 -14.17 -34.99
CA SER A 1009 39.25 -15.57 -35.27
C SER A 1009 39.80 -16.03 -36.61
N ALA A 1010 39.76 -15.18 -37.64
CA ALA A 1010 40.35 -15.49 -38.93
C ALA A 1010 41.89 -15.58 -38.86
N ALA A 1011 42.55 -14.74 -38.05
CA ALA A 1011 43.99 -14.82 -37.80
C ALA A 1011 44.40 -16.06 -36.99
N GLU A 1012 43.60 -16.46 -35.99
CA GLU A 1012 43.81 -17.70 -35.21
C GLU A 1012 43.71 -18.97 -36.07
N GLN A 1013 42.85 -18.94 -37.07
CA GLN A 1013 42.64 -20.05 -38.00
C GLN A 1013 43.65 -20.09 -39.15
N ALA A 1014 44.45 -19.03 -39.32
CA ALA A 1014 45.44 -18.95 -40.39
C ALA A 1014 46.55 -19.98 -40.17
N SER A 1015 46.93 -20.67 -41.24
CA SER A 1015 48.05 -21.62 -41.24
C SER A 1015 49.43 -20.95 -41.25
N VAL A 1016 49.48 -19.61 -41.33
CA VAL A 1016 50.69 -18.79 -41.26
C VAL A 1016 50.57 -17.74 -40.14
N PRO A 1017 51.69 -17.22 -39.61
CA PRO A 1017 51.67 -16.17 -38.58
C PRO A 1017 50.92 -14.92 -39.03
N VAL A 1018 49.74 -14.68 -38.47
CA VAL A 1018 48.93 -13.47 -38.71
C VAL A 1018 48.57 -12.81 -37.38
N THR A 1019 48.64 -11.48 -37.33
CA THR A 1019 48.24 -10.68 -36.17
C THR A 1019 47.31 -9.54 -36.58
N VAL A 1020 46.58 -8.95 -35.63
CA VAL A 1020 45.48 -8.00 -35.88
C VAL A 1020 45.66 -6.71 -35.09
N HIS A 1021 45.78 -5.58 -35.77
CA HIS A 1021 46.00 -4.25 -35.18
C HIS A 1021 45.02 -3.20 -35.73
N PHE A 1022 44.95 -2.02 -35.09
CA PHE A 1022 44.29 -0.84 -35.66
C PHE A 1022 45.23 -0.06 -36.59
N ASP A 1023 44.68 0.59 -37.61
CA ASP A 1023 45.46 1.46 -38.52
C ASP A 1023 45.82 2.81 -37.86
N HIS A 1024 44.87 3.43 -37.15
CA HIS A 1024 45.05 4.66 -36.37
C HIS A 1024 44.19 4.66 -35.10
N GLY A 1025 44.60 5.36 -34.04
CA GLY A 1025 43.74 5.69 -32.89
C GLY A 1025 43.26 7.14 -32.99
N SER A 1026 41.95 7.39 -32.92
CA SER A 1026 41.38 8.74 -33.06
C SER A 1026 40.98 9.41 -31.73
N SER A 1027 41.03 8.70 -30.62
CA SER A 1027 40.81 9.28 -29.29
C SER A 1027 41.69 8.64 -28.23
N LYS A 1028 42.01 9.40 -27.18
CA LYS A 1028 42.77 8.93 -26.01
C LYS A 1028 42.06 7.75 -25.32
N GLN A 1029 40.74 7.70 -25.37
CA GLN A 1029 39.94 6.65 -24.74
C GLN A 1029 39.99 5.33 -25.53
N GLN A 1030 39.95 5.39 -26.87
CA GLN A 1030 40.18 4.22 -27.73
C GLN A 1030 41.60 3.67 -27.61
N LEU A 1031 42.60 4.55 -27.39
CA LEU A 1031 43.97 4.14 -27.12
C LEU A 1031 44.12 3.49 -25.74
N ILE A 1032 43.39 3.96 -24.71
CA ILE A 1032 43.44 3.39 -23.36
C ILE A 1032 42.75 2.01 -23.31
N GLU A 1033 41.56 1.87 -23.91
CA GLU A 1033 40.87 0.57 -23.98
C GLU A 1033 41.67 -0.49 -24.75
N ALA A 1034 42.42 -0.09 -25.79
CA ALA A 1034 43.32 -0.98 -26.52
C ALA A 1034 44.64 -1.26 -25.74
N LEU A 1035 45.15 -0.29 -24.98
CA LEU A 1035 46.37 -0.43 -24.16
C LEU A 1035 46.13 -1.27 -22.89
N GLU A 1036 44.92 -1.25 -22.33
CA GLU A 1036 44.54 -2.06 -21.16
C GLU A 1036 44.52 -3.58 -21.46
N MET A 1037 44.51 -3.98 -22.73
CA MET A 1037 44.57 -5.39 -23.14
C MET A 1037 45.99 -5.98 -23.26
N GLU A 1038 47.07 -5.17 -23.28
CA GLU A 1038 48.44 -5.67 -23.58
C GLU A 1038 49.59 -5.07 -22.74
N LEU A 1039 49.28 -4.42 -21.61
CA LEU A 1039 50.27 -3.64 -20.83
C LEU A 1039 51.26 -4.43 -19.96
N HIS A 1040 51.54 -5.70 -20.25
CA HIS A 1040 52.54 -6.47 -19.49
C HIS A 1040 53.81 -6.88 -20.26
N GLU A 1041 53.89 -6.70 -21.59
CA GLU A 1041 55.07 -7.08 -22.40
C GLU A 1041 55.85 -5.92 -23.04
N LEU A 1042 55.36 -4.68 -22.93
CA LEU A 1042 56.02 -3.48 -23.47
C LEU A 1042 57.14 -2.92 -22.57
N ALA A 1043 57.41 -3.54 -21.42
CA ALA A 1043 58.49 -3.16 -20.53
C ALA A 1043 59.58 -4.24 -20.44
N SER A 1044 60.19 -4.63 -21.57
CA SER A 1044 61.59 -5.05 -21.55
C SER A 1044 62.26 -5.08 -22.94
N LYS A 1045 63.39 -4.37 -22.99
CA LYS A 1045 64.56 -4.48 -23.88
C LYS A 1045 64.50 -3.94 -25.33
N GLU A 1046 65.63 -3.32 -25.67
CA GLU A 1046 65.98 -2.53 -26.85
C GLU A 1046 65.70 -3.21 -28.20
N GLY A 1047 65.37 -2.39 -29.20
CA GLY A 1047 65.18 -2.77 -30.60
C GLY A 1047 64.12 -1.89 -31.26
N VAL A 1048 64.48 -0.66 -31.66
CA VAL A 1048 63.54 0.22 -32.37
C VAL A 1048 63.43 -0.24 -33.82
N ILE A 1049 62.25 -0.73 -34.21
CA ILE A 1049 61.97 -1.22 -35.56
C ILE A 1049 61.39 -0.08 -36.40
N LEU A 1050 62.01 0.25 -37.54
CA LEU A 1050 61.55 1.34 -38.40
C LEU A 1050 60.32 0.90 -39.22
N VAL A 1051 59.29 1.73 -39.22
CA VAL A 1051 58.00 1.51 -39.90
C VAL A 1051 57.76 2.66 -40.86
N LEU A 1052 57.31 2.36 -42.09
CA LEU A 1052 57.01 3.36 -43.10
C LEU A 1052 55.50 3.45 -43.34
N HIS A 1053 54.94 4.64 -43.13
CA HIS A 1053 53.50 4.88 -43.02
C HIS A 1053 52.70 4.65 -44.33
N GLY A 1054 53.37 4.54 -45.48
CA GLY A 1054 52.71 4.17 -46.73
C GLY A 1054 53.70 3.79 -47.82
N ALA A 1055 53.45 2.67 -48.51
CA ALA A 1055 54.27 2.20 -49.64
C ALA A 1055 53.66 2.55 -51.02
N SER A 1056 52.49 3.19 -51.05
CA SER A 1056 51.72 3.40 -52.27
C SER A 1056 52.43 4.37 -53.22
N GLY A 1057 52.78 3.89 -54.42
CA GLY A 1057 53.47 4.69 -55.46
C GLY A 1057 54.98 4.82 -55.32
N LEU A 1058 55.62 4.16 -54.33
CA LEU A 1058 57.08 4.15 -54.22
C LEU A 1058 57.73 3.23 -55.28
N PRO A 1059 58.85 3.64 -55.92
CA PRO A 1059 59.60 2.78 -56.83
C PRO A 1059 60.09 1.50 -56.14
N ARG A 1060 60.08 0.36 -56.87
CA ARG A 1060 60.48 -0.95 -56.31
C ARG A 1060 61.89 -0.94 -55.72
N ASP A 1061 62.82 -0.20 -56.32
CA ASP A 1061 64.20 -0.10 -55.86
C ASP A 1061 64.31 0.67 -54.54
N LEU A 1062 63.48 1.70 -54.35
CA LEU A 1062 63.42 2.48 -53.11
C LEU A 1062 62.84 1.65 -51.96
N VAL A 1063 61.81 0.84 -52.22
CA VAL A 1063 61.25 -0.09 -51.21
C VAL A 1063 62.32 -1.10 -50.75
N LYS A 1064 63.10 -1.66 -51.68
CA LYS A 1064 64.21 -2.56 -51.37
C LYS A 1064 65.34 -1.86 -50.60
N GLU A 1065 65.62 -0.59 -50.91
CA GLU A 1065 66.61 0.21 -50.19
C GLU A 1065 66.15 0.55 -48.77
N CYS A 1066 64.88 0.92 -48.57
CA CYS A 1066 64.31 1.13 -47.24
C CYS A 1066 64.40 -0.14 -46.37
N ILE A 1067 64.18 -1.32 -46.94
CA ILE A 1067 64.35 -2.60 -46.22
C ILE A 1067 65.83 -2.82 -45.84
N LYS A 1068 66.78 -2.50 -46.72
CA LYS A 1068 68.21 -2.56 -46.39
C LYS A 1068 68.61 -1.59 -45.27
N LEU A 1069 67.92 -0.46 -45.16
CA LEU A 1069 68.13 0.58 -44.15
C LEU A 1069 67.35 0.33 -42.84
N GLY A 1070 66.71 -0.84 -42.67
CA GLY A 1070 66.09 -1.26 -41.41
C GLY A 1070 64.57 -1.08 -41.32
N VAL A 1071 63.87 -0.72 -42.40
CA VAL A 1071 62.40 -0.69 -42.41
C VAL A 1071 61.84 -2.12 -42.47
N ARG A 1072 61.02 -2.51 -41.48
CA ARG A 1072 60.45 -3.86 -41.37
C ARG A 1072 58.94 -3.94 -41.47
N LYS A 1073 58.25 -2.80 -41.60
CA LYS A 1073 56.80 -2.74 -41.83
C LYS A 1073 56.45 -1.68 -42.86
N PHE A 1074 55.60 -2.05 -43.81
CA PHE A 1074 54.97 -1.15 -44.77
C PHE A 1074 53.46 -1.24 -44.65
N ASN A 1075 52.80 -0.09 -44.45
CA ASN A 1075 51.35 -0.01 -44.54
C ASN A 1075 50.92 0.06 -46.01
N VAL A 1076 49.92 -0.76 -46.39
CA VAL A 1076 49.36 -0.82 -47.74
C VAL A 1076 47.84 -0.61 -47.67
N ASN A 1077 47.37 0.44 -48.32
CA ASN A 1077 45.95 0.80 -48.32
C ASN A 1077 45.47 1.16 -49.74
N THR A 1078 46.07 2.19 -50.35
CA THR A 1078 45.54 2.83 -51.58
C THR A 1078 45.29 1.84 -52.73
N GLU A 1079 46.24 0.95 -53.01
CA GLU A 1079 46.12 -0.01 -54.12
C GLU A 1079 45.13 -1.14 -53.84
N VAL A 1080 45.04 -1.61 -52.57
CA VAL A 1080 44.07 -2.64 -52.17
C VAL A 1080 42.65 -2.07 -52.27
N ARG A 1081 42.45 -0.85 -51.75
CA ARG A 1081 41.17 -0.13 -51.86
C ARG A 1081 40.81 0.17 -53.31
N LYS A 1082 41.78 0.54 -54.15
CA LYS A 1082 41.55 0.79 -55.57
C LYS A 1082 41.11 -0.48 -56.30
N ALA A 1083 41.77 -1.61 -56.08
CA ALA A 1083 41.38 -2.90 -56.67
C ALA A 1083 39.96 -3.34 -56.24
N TYR A 1084 39.61 -3.10 -54.98
CA TYR A 1084 38.24 -3.32 -54.49
C TYR A 1084 37.22 -2.44 -55.23
N LEU A 1085 37.43 -1.12 -55.26
CA LEU A 1085 36.52 -0.17 -55.89
C LEU A 1085 36.36 -0.37 -57.41
N GLU A 1086 37.45 -0.71 -58.11
CA GLU A 1086 37.41 -1.04 -59.55
C GLU A 1086 36.58 -2.30 -59.81
N SER A 1087 36.66 -3.30 -58.93
CA SER A 1087 35.87 -4.54 -59.04
C SER A 1087 34.37 -4.31 -58.83
N LEU A 1088 34.00 -3.29 -58.05
CA LEU A 1088 32.60 -2.87 -57.87
C LEU A 1088 32.03 -2.15 -59.11
N SER A 1089 32.88 -1.74 -60.05
CA SER A 1089 32.49 -0.98 -61.24
C SER A 1089 32.09 -1.88 -62.43
N ILE A 1090 32.18 -3.20 -62.27
CA ILE A 1090 31.88 -4.19 -63.31
C ILE A 1090 30.37 -4.48 -63.29
N PRO A 1091 29.65 -4.37 -64.42
CA PRO A 1091 28.20 -4.56 -64.45
C PRO A 1091 27.84 -6.05 -64.32
N SER A 1092 27.72 -6.53 -63.08
CA SER A 1092 27.14 -7.84 -62.72
C SER A 1092 25.87 -7.63 -61.90
N LYS A 1093 24.84 -8.44 -62.14
CA LYS A 1093 23.56 -8.37 -61.42
C LYS A 1093 23.56 -9.09 -60.06
N ASP A 1094 24.60 -9.86 -59.75
CA ASP A 1094 24.69 -10.62 -58.49
C ASP A 1094 25.84 -10.12 -57.61
N LEU A 1095 25.49 -9.66 -56.41
CA LEU A 1095 26.40 -9.13 -55.40
C LEU A 1095 27.45 -10.16 -54.98
N VAL A 1096 27.10 -11.45 -54.94
CA VAL A 1096 28.02 -12.53 -54.52
C VAL A 1096 29.17 -12.68 -55.50
N HIS A 1097 28.87 -12.62 -56.80
CA HIS A 1097 29.89 -12.67 -57.85
C HIS A 1097 30.78 -11.41 -57.85
N VAL A 1098 30.20 -10.24 -57.58
CA VAL A 1098 30.95 -8.99 -57.43
C VAL A 1098 31.91 -9.07 -56.23
N MET A 1099 31.44 -9.60 -55.09
CA MET A 1099 32.28 -9.76 -53.89
C MET A 1099 33.41 -10.77 -54.11
N ALA A 1100 33.13 -11.93 -54.71
CA ALA A 1100 34.16 -12.92 -55.03
C ALA A 1100 35.23 -12.35 -55.98
N SER A 1101 34.81 -11.61 -57.02
CA SER A 1101 35.72 -10.93 -57.94
C SER A 1101 36.56 -9.86 -57.23
N ALA A 1102 35.96 -9.10 -56.31
CA ALA A 1102 36.66 -8.08 -55.55
C ALA A 1102 37.69 -8.70 -54.58
N THR A 1103 37.37 -9.83 -53.94
CA THR A 1103 38.30 -10.60 -53.11
C THR A 1103 39.52 -11.05 -53.91
N GLU A 1104 39.33 -11.64 -55.09
CA GLU A 1104 40.45 -12.09 -55.93
C GLU A 1104 41.30 -10.92 -56.46
N ALA A 1105 40.66 -9.79 -56.83
CA ALA A 1105 41.39 -8.60 -57.25
C ALA A 1105 42.25 -8.00 -56.13
N MET A 1106 41.72 -7.90 -54.91
CA MET A 1106 42.48 -7.47 -53.74
C MET A 1106 43.63 -8.44 -53.41
N LYS A 1107 43.35 -9.75 -53.46
CA LYS A 1107 44.35 -10.81 -53.21
C LYS A 1107 45.55 -10.69 -54.14
N ALA A 1108 45.33 -10.42 -55.43
CA ALA A 1108 46.41 -10.23 -56.40
C ALA A 1108 47.35 -9.07 -56.02
N VAL A 1109 46.80 -7.94 -55.55
CA VAL A 1109 47.59 -6.79 -55.08
C VAL A 1109 48.39 -7.15 -53.83
N VAL A 1110 47.78 -7.85 -52.88
CA VAL A 1110 48.44 -8.28 -51.63
C VAL A 1110 49.63 -9.21 -51.93
N ILE A 1111 49.45 -10.18 -52.83
CA ILE A 1111 50.52 -11.10 -53.27
C ILE A 1111 51.69 -10.31 -53.89
N GLU A 1112 51.42 -9.37 -54.79
CA GLU A 1112 52.47 -8.54 -55.41
C GLU A 1112 53.29 -7.79 -54.34
N LYS A 1113 52.63 -7.25 -53.31
CA LYS A 1113 53.30 -6.51 -52.25
C LYS A 1113 54.11 -7.42 -51.32
N MET A 1114 53.62 -8.61 -50.97
CA MET A 1114 54.39 -9.59 -50.18
C MET A 1114 55.68 -10.00 -50.89
N GLN A 1115 55.61 -10.20 -52.21
CA GLN A 1115 56.78 -10.48 -53.04
C GLN A 1115 57.74 -9.28 -53.10
N LEU A 1116 57.20 -8.06 -53.23
CA LEU A 1116 58.00 -6.83 -53.23
C LEU A 1116 58.73 -6.59 -51.89
N PHE A 1117 58.08 -6.90 -50.76
CA PHE A 1117 58.65 -6.75 -49.42
C PHE A 1117 59.58 -7.89 -49.00
N GLY A 1118 59.67 -8.94 -49.83
CA GLY A 1118 60.55 -10.09 -49.58
C GLY A 1118 60.04 -11.05 -48.49
N SER A 1119 58.75 -10.95 -48.11
CA SER A 1119 58.14 -11.78 -47.06
C SER A 1119 57.58 -13.11 -47.56
N SER A 1120 57.43 -13.28 -48.88
CA SER A 1120 57.01 -14.55 -49.48
C SER A 1120 57.99 -15.69 -49.12
N GLY A 1121 57.45 -16.81 -48.67
CA GLY A 1121 58.20 -18.00 -48.25
C GLY A 1121 58.90 -17.87 -46.89
N LYS A 1122 58.59 -16.84 -46.09
CA LYS A 1122 59.26 -16.57 -44.79
C LYS A 1122 58.49 -17.07 -43.57
N ALA A 1123 57.25 -17.54 -43.73
CA ALA A 1123 56.52 -18.25 -42.68
C ALA A 1123 56.88 -19.76 -42.75
N ILE A 1124 57.53 -20.26 -41.69
CA ILE A 1124 57.67 -21.70 -41.42
C ILE A 1124 56.98 -22.01 -40.11
#